data_AF-A0ABD1B6L5-F1
#
_entry.id   AF-A0ABD1B6L5-F1
#
_cell.length_a   1.000
_cell.length_b   1.000
_cell.length_c   1.000
_cell.angle_alpha   90.00
_cell.angle_beta   90.00
_cell.angle_gamma   90.00
#
_symmetry.space_group_name_H-M   'P 1'
#
loop_
_entity.id
_entity.type
_entity.pdbx_description
1 polymer ?
#
loop_
_entity_poly.entity_id
_entity_poly.type
_entity_poly.pdbx_seq_one_letter_code
_entity_poly.pdbx_strand_id
1 'polypeptide(L)'
;MEISFGESEPDKDYEIQPESTVESHDDEIQSPTVSLEVENENDDLKDSIKTLTEKLSAALANVSAKDELVKQHVKVAEEAVAGWEKAENEVVKVKEKLEAADDKNRVLEDRVSHLDGALKECVRQLRQARDEQEQRIQDAVTERTQEFQSSKTSLENQILEAARKSEELSQMAESVANENVMLTHELLMRCEELEIRTIERDLSTQAAETASKQQLDSIKKVAKLEAECRKLRMLAKSSASFNDHRSTDSHSDGGERMEMSCSDSWLSEKRSLQGTSSSIEIDLMGDFLEMERLLALPETADENGKSGPESVPEEAVVHAENLLTAEIEVLTSRNKQLEEKLEKLEAEKNELENEVKCNREEAVVQVESSLAAEIDLLTCRTKQLDEKLEKLEAEKNKLENEVKCNRQEAVVHVENSLAAEIKVLTSRNKQLEERLGKLEAEKDELESEVKCNIEEAVIQAESSLAAEIEVLTSRTKQLEEKLKKLEAEKDELESEVKCNREVENTLRFELETITCDKMELENKLEKMEVEKAELQISFDIIKDKYKESQVCLQEIETKLEEIQTEMKLVNELKAEVESQINALEAEAKTKSAKIESLEEDMRKERLTSDELRRKCKALEEEVSLHQENAIKNETIEPKIKQEDIETAAGKLANCQKTIASLGKQLQSLATLEDFLIDTASIPMVANGVSSSSSSESWKVHKNETFMARNHPESIKPTKETSSSLSSSSSSAAVSVPVSSNRGISEKNRNGFATVFTRSKDGIHLAI
;
A
#
# COMPACT_ATOMS: atom_id res chain seq x y z
N MET A 1 -16.31 14.56 44.23
CA MET A 1 -17.07 15.46 43.35
C MET A 1 -18.53 15.19 43.66
N GLU A 2 -19.02 15.83 44.71
CA GLU A 2 -20.34 15.58 45.27
C GLU A 2 -21.35 16.52 44.63
N ILE A 3 -22.53 16.00 44.30
CA ILE A 3 -23.72 16.80 43.99
C ILE A 3 -24.85 16.19 44.80
N SER A 4 -25.54 17.03 45.58
CA SER A 4 -26.52 16.64 46.58
C SER A 4 -27.83 16.16 45.98
N PHE A 5 -28.39 15.09 46.54
CA PHE A 5 -29.86 14.98 46.58
C PHE A 5 -30.39 15.96 47.63
N GLY A 6 -31.43 16.70 47.28
CA GLY A 6 -32.13 17.59 48.20
C GLY A 6 -33.30 16.86 48.84
N GLU A 7 -33.32 16.79 50.16
CA GLU A 7 -34.56 16.52 50.90
C GLU A 7 -35.43 17.79 50.89
N SER A 8 -36.75 17.62 50.79
CA SER A 8 -37.71 18.72 50.85
C SER A 8 -38.79 18.37 51.87
N GLU A 9 -38.87 19.17 52.93
CA GLU A 9 -39.93 19.06 53.93
C GLU A 9 -41.28 19.46 53.33
N PRO A 10 -42.39 18.82 53.73
CA PRO A 10 -43.72 19.39 53.59
C PRO A 10 -44.02 20.30 54.79
N ASP A 11 -44.20 21.60 54.51
CA ASP A 11 -44.64 22.59 55.50
C ASP A 11 -46.03 22.27 56.09
N LYS A 12 -46.34 22.91 57.21
CA LYS A 12 -47.64 22.82 57.90
C LYS A 12 -48.64 23.89 57.41
N ASP A 13 -49.84 23.78 57.97
CA ASP A 13 -50.81 24.86 58.15
C ASP A 13 -51.47 25.42 56.88
N TYR A 14 -52.61 24.82 56.51
CA TYR A 14 -53.75 25.62 56.06
C TYR A 14 -54.98 25.32 56.93
N GLU A 15 -55.44 26.37 57.60
CA GLU A 15 -56.54 26.41 58.54
C GLU A 15 -57.87 26.61 57.79
N ILE A 16 -58.85 25.71 57.97
CA ILE A 16 -60.23 25.89 57.48
C ILE A 16 -61.18 25.61 58.64
N GLN A 17 -62.03 26.60 58.96
CA GLN A 17 -62.94 26.58 60.10
C GLN A 17 -64.19 25.73 59.82
N PRO A 18 -64.71 25.00 60.84
CA PRO A 18 -66.11 24.60 60.88
C PRO A 18 -66.93 25.71 61.57
N GLU A 19 -67.72 26.45 60.79
CA GLU A 19 -68.67 27.45 61.34
C GLU A 19 -69.90 26.73 61.93
N SER A 20 -69.81 26.32 63.20
CA SER A 20 -70.85 25.54 63.87
C SER A 20 -71.92 26.43 64.52
N THR A 21 -73.04 26.64 63.82
CA THR A 21 -74.24 27.30 64.37
C THR A 21 -75.50 26.44 64.26
N VAL A 22 -76.48 26.76 65.11
CA VAL A 22 -77.82 26.16 65.26
C VAL A 22 -77.87 24.91 66.15
N GLU A 23 -78.03 25.21 67.44
CA GLU A 23 -78.57 24.32 68.47
C GLU A 23 -80.09 24.59 68.62
N SER A 24 -80.81 23.71 69.33
CA SER A 24 -82.20 23.82 69.83
C SER A 24 -83.38 23.67 68.83
N HIS A 25 -84.36 22.88 69.29
CA HIS A 25 -85.77 22.91 68.86
C HIS A 25 -86.47 24.20 69.34
N ASP A 26 -87.52 24.66 68.67
CA ASP A 26 -88.92 24.35 69.03
C ASP A 26 -89.93 24.96 68.03
N ASP A 27 -91.20 24.57 68.11
CA ASP A 27 -92.23 24.79 67.09
C ASP A 27 -92.74 26.25 66.94
N GLU A 28 -93.05 26.65 65.70
CA GLU A 28 -93.83 27.86 65.39
C GLU A 28 -95.30 27.51 65.06
N ILE A 29 -96.24 27.84 65.96
CA ILE A 29 -97.68 27.90 65.65
C ILE A 29 -98.29 29.16 66.28
N GLN A 30 -98.96 29.98 65.47
CA GLN A 30 -99.54 31.26 65.90
C GLN A 30 -101.08 31.22 65.98
N SER A 31 -101.64 31.51 67.16
CA SER A 31 -102.98 32.13 67.36
C SER A 31 -104.25 31.33 66.92
N PRO A 32 -105.50 31.74 67.25
CA PRO A 32 -105.96 32.93 67.99
C PRO A 32 -106.90 32.64 69.20
N THR A 33 -107.52 33.72 69.69
CA THR A 33 -108.31 33.87 70.93
C THR A 33 -109.83 33.62 70.77
N VAL A 34 -110.55 33.47 71.91
CA VAL A 34 -111.98 33.83 72.19
C VAL A 34 -112.95 32.67 72.54
N SER A 35 -113.30 32.62 73.84
CA SER A 35 -114.61 32.42 74.51
C SER A 35 -115.66 31.35 74.13
N LEU A 36 -116.11 30.65 75.20
CA LEU A 36 -117.51 30.34 75.63
C LEU A 36 -118.47 29.50 74.75
N GLU A 37 -119.14 28.55 75.43
CA GLU A 37 -120.49 27.98 75.15
C GLU A 37 -120.67 27.13 73.86
N VAL A 38 -121.49 26.06 73.79
CA VAL A 38 -122.09 25.14 74.79
C VAL A 38 -122.51 23.84 74.06
N GLU A 39 -122.49 22.67 74.73
CA GLU A 39 -123.10 21.37 74.34
C GLU A 39 -122.76 20.73 72.95
N ASN A 40 -121.96 19.64 72.96
CA ASN A 40 -122.24 18.31 72.33
C ASN A 40 -121.01 17.35 72.31
N GLU A 41 -120.48 16.97 73.47
CA GLU A 41 -119.12 16.40 73.61
C GLU A 41 -118.84 15.00 72.99
N ASN A 42 -119.86 14.24 72.55
CA ASN A 42 -119.72 12.78 72.43
C ASN A 42 -119.20 12.25 71.07
N ASP A 43 -119.45 12.93 69.95
CA ASP A 43 -118.87 12.53 68.64
C ASP A 43 -117.52 13.21 68.38
N ASP A 44 -117.30 14.46 68.85
CA ASP A 44 -115.99 15.13 68.76
C ASP A 44 -114.90 14.37 69.51
N LEU A 45 -115.19 13.83 70.70
CA LEU A 45 -114.25 12.96 71.43
C LEU A 45 -113.86 11.71 70.64
N LYS A 46 -114.80 11.16 69.86
CA LYS A 46 -114.60 9.93 69.09
C LYS A 46 -113.70 10.17 67.88
N ASP A 47 -113.84 11.32 67.22
CA ASP A 47 -113.00 11.68 66.08
C ASP A 47 -111.65 12.29 66.51
N SER A 48 -111.59 12.89 67.70
CA SER A 48 -110.34 13.18 68.41
C SER A 48 -109.57 11.89 68.73
N ILE A 49 -110.23 10.83 69.23
CA ILE A 49 -109.60 9.52 69.49
C ILE A 49 -109.14 8.85 68.19
N LYS A 50 -109.93 8.92 67.10
CA LYS A 50 -109.50 8.41 65.77
C LYS A 50 -108.24 9.15 65.28
N THR A 51 -108.27 10.48 65.25
CA THR A 51 -107.14 11.28 64.76
C THR A 51 -105.90 11.17 65.65
N LEU A 52 -106.06 10.98 66.96
CA LEU A 52 -104.95 10.60 67.84
C LEU A 52 -104.41 9.20 67.54
N THR A 53 -105.27 8.21 67.28
CA THR A 53 -104.87 6.84 66.92
C THR A 53 -104.14 6.81 65.56
N GLU A 54 -104.60 7.60 64.61
CA GLU A 54 -104.00 7.76 63.28
C GLU A 54 -102.66 8.51 63.36
N LYS A 55 -102.58 9.61 64.13
CA LYS A 55 -101.31 10.29 64.45
C LYS A 55 -100.32 9.37 65.16
N LEU A 56 -100.77 8.55 66.12
CA LEU A 56 -99.92 7.58 66.82
C LEU A 56 -99.44 6.47 65.87
N SER A 57 -100.29 6.01 64.96
CA SER A 57 -99.94 5.00 63.95
C SER A 57 -98.96 5.56 62.91
N ALA A 58 -99.16 6.81 62.47
CA ALA A 58 -98.23 7.52 61.59
C ALA A 58 -96.88 7.80 62.29
N ALA A 59 -96.91 8.16 63.58
CA ALA A 59 -95.69 8.31 64.38
C ALA A 59 -94.94 6.98 64.55
N LEU A 60 -95.65 5.87 64.82
CA LEU A 60 -95.06 4.53 64.92
C LEU A 60 -94.45 4.08 63.58
N ALA A 61 -95.14 4.35 62.46
CA ALA A 61 -94.63 4.05 61.11
C ALA A 61 -93.44 4.93 60.71
N ASN A 62 -93.39 6.19 61.16
CA ASN A 62 -92.26 7.10 60.98
C ASN A 62 -91.05 6.64 61.83
N VAL A 63 -91.29 6.21 63.08
CA VAL A 63 -90.25 5.61 63.93
C VAL A 63 -89.70 4.33 63.31
N SER A 64 -90.53 3.39 62.86
CA SER A 64 -90.03 2.16 62.23
C SER A 64 -89.32 2.41 60.90
N ALA A 65 -89.78 3.38 60.09
CA ALA A 65 -89.06 3.80 58.88
C ALA A 65 -87.69 4.43 59.20
N LYS A 66 -87.58 5.20 60.30
CA LYS A 66 -86.32 5.74 60.80
C LYS A 66 -85.40 4.66 61.36
N ASP A 67 -85.93 3.67 62.09
CA ASP A 67 -85.14 2.54 62.58
C ASP A 67 -84.56 1.71 61.41
N GLU A 68 -85.33 1.45 60.36
CA GLU A 68 -84.80 0.72 59.20
C GLU A 68 -83.81 1.56 58.38
N LEU A 69 -83.98 2.89 58.33
CA LEU A 69 -82.99 3.80 57.75
C LEU A 69 -81.69 3.83 58.58
N VAL A 70 -81.77 3.82 59.92
CA VAL A 70 -80.61 3.71 60.81
C VAL A 70 -79.90 2.37 60.60
N LYS A 71 -80.62 1.26 60.48
CA LYS A 71 -80.02 -0.05 60.13
C LYS A 71 -79.32 -0.02 58.77
N GLN A 72 -79.88 0.66 57.77
CA GLN A 72 -79.23 0.85 56.48
C GLN A 72 -77.95 1.69 56.60
N HIS A 73 -77.97 2.80 57.35
CA HIS A 73 -76.77 3.60 57.61
C HIS A 73 -75.68 2.83 58.36
N VAL A 74 -76.03 2.05 59.37
CA VAL A 74 -75.09 1.15 60.08
C VAL A 74 -74.48 0.15 59.11
N LYS A 75 -75.29 -0.54 58.31
CA LYS A 75 -74.80 -1.52 57.32
C LYS A 75 -73.90 -0.89 56.24
N VAL A 76 -74.23 0.31 55.77
CA VAL A 76 -73.38 1.05 54.81
C VAL A 76 -72.07 1.50 55.46
N ALA A 77 -72.08 1.86 56.75
CA ALA A 77 -70.85 2.16 57.49
C ALA A 77 -69.99 0.91 57.72
N GLU A 78 -70.59 -0.25 58.05
CA GLU A 78 -69.89 -1.54 58.17
C GLU A 78 -69.27 -1.98 56.83
N GLU A 79 -70.02 -1.89 55.72
CA GLU A 79 -69.53 -2.22 54.38
C GLU A 79 -68.42 -1.25 53.92
N ALA A 80 -68.51 0.03 54.28
CA ALA A 80 -67.45 1.00 54.04
C ALA A 80 -66.19 0.65 54.86
N VAL A 81 -66.30 0.43 56.18
CA VAL A 81 -65.17 0.09 57.05
C VAL A 81 -64.48 -1.20 56.59
N ALA A 82 -65.24 -2.26 56.27
CA ALA A 82 -64.67 -3.49 55.71
C ALA A 82 -63.96 -3.25 54.36
N GLY A 83 -64.42 -2.29 53.55
CA GLY A 83 -63.73 -1.83 52.35
C GLY A 83 -62.41 -1.11 52.64
N TRP A 84 -62.39 -0.21 53.63
CA TRP A 84 -61.19 0.48 54.10
C TRP A 84 -60.17 -0.49 54.69
N GLU A 85 -60.56 -1.37 55.60
CA GLU A 85 -59.70 -2.41 56.19
C GLU A 85 -59.10 -3.32 55.12
N LYS A 86 -59.88 -3.72 54.10
CA LYS A 86 -59.39 -4.51 52.97
C LYS A 86 -58.37 -3.75 52.13
N ALA A 87 -58.61 -2.47 51.85
CA ALA A 87 -57.68 -1.62 51.11
C ALA A 87 -56.36 -1.41 51.89
N GLU A 88 -56.42 -1.14 53.20
CA GLU A 88 -55.25 -1.04 54.07
C GLU A 88 -54.45 -2.35 54.09
N ASN A 89 -55.13 -3.49 54.24
CA ASN A 89 -54.52 -4.83 54.16
C ASN A 89 -53.91 -5.16 52.79
N GLU A 90 -54.29 -4.47 51.72
CA GLU A 90 -53.67 -4.60 50.39
C GLU A 90 -52.48 -3.65 50.24
N VAL A 91 -52.57 -2.41 50.76
CA VAL A 91 -51.46 -1.45 50.84
C VAL A 91 -50.30 -2.01 51.66
N VAL A 92 -50.55 -2.64 52.82
CA VAL A 92 -49.50 -3.29 53.63
C VAL A 92 -48.77 -4.37 52.83
N LYS A 93 -49.49 -5.26 52.13
CA LYS A 93 -48.90 -6.33 51.30
C LYS A 93 -48.14 -5.80 50.08
N VAL A 94 -48.47 -4.61 49.58
CA VAL A 94 -47.70 -3.93 48.53
C VAL A 94 -46.43 -3.32 49.13
N LYS A 95 -46.52 -2.69 50.31
CA LYS A 95 -45.36 -2.14 51.03
C LYS A 95 -44.34 -3.21 51.39
N GLU A 96 -44.77 -4.35 51.96
CA GLU A 96 -43.90 -5.50 52.25
C GLU A 96 -43.15 -6.00 51.00
N LYS A 97 -43.82 -6.02 49.85
CA LYS A 97 -43.22 -6.45 48.57
C LYS A 97 -42.24 -5.41 48.00
N LEU A 98 -42.51 -4.12 48.21
CA LEU A 98 -41.62 -3.03 47.80
C LEU A 98 -40.35 -3.04 48.65
N GLU A 99 -40.48 -3.09 49.98
CA GLU A 99 -39.36 -3.19 50.92
C GLU A 99 -38.50 -4.44 50.64
N ALA A 100 -39.14 -5.59 50.42
CA ALA A 100 -38.46 -6.81 50.01
C ALA A 100 -37.91 -6.79 48.57
N ALA A 101 -38.21 -5.77 47.74
CA ALA A 101 -37.57 -5.54 46.44
C ALA A 101 -36.39 -4.56 46.59
N ASP A 102 -36.55 -3.50 47.38
CA ASP A 102 -35.50 -2.53 47.68
C ASP A 102 -34.30 -3.17 48.37
N ASP A 103 -34.51 -4.10 49.31
CA ASP A 103 -33.42 -4.88 49.91
C ASP A 103 -32.72 -5.81 48.91
N LYS A 104 -33.41 -6.30 47.88
CA LYS A 104 -32.76 -7.03 46.78
C LYS A 104 -31.96 -6.10 45.88
N ASN A 105 -32.46 -4.88 45.63
CA ASN A 105 -31.75 -3.86 44.85
C ASN A 105 -30.45 -3.46 45.56
N ARG A 106 -30.50 -3.17 46.86
CA ARG A 106 -29.31 -2.90 47.71
C ARG A 106 -28.25 -4.01 47.59
N VAL A 107 -28.66 -5.28 47.76
CA VAL A 107 -27.74 -6.44 47.63
C VAL A 107 -27.18 -6.59 46.20
N LEU A 108 -27.92 -6.17 45.17
CA LEU A 108 -27.42 -6.15 43.79
C LEU A 108 -26.46 -4.97 43.56
N GLU A 109 -26.71 -3.79 44.13
CA GLU A 109 -25.83 -2.61 44.07
C GLU A 109 -24.49 -2.87 44.78
N ASP A 110 -24.51 -3.51 45.97
CA ASP A 110 -23.31 -4.00 46.65
C ASP A 110 -22.54 -4.99 45.76
N ARG A 111 -23.25 -5.96 45.14
CA ARG A 111 -22.61 -6.95 44.26
C ARG A 111 -22.02 -6.31 43.00
N VAL A 112 -22.69 -5.32 42.41
CA VAL A 112 -22.16 -4.54 41.27
C VAL A 112 -20.91 -3.76 41.70
N SER A 113 -20.93 -3.14 42.88
CA SER A 113 -19.79 -2.40 43.44
C SER A 113 -18.58 -3.31 43.70
N HIS A 114 -18.80 -4.52 44.22
CA HIS A 114 -17.74 -5.52 44.37
C HIS A 114 -17.19 -6.02 43.03
N LEU A 115 -18.04 -6.24 42.03
CA LEU A 115 -17.63 -6.67 40.68
C LEU A 115 -16.86 -5.57 39.92
N ASP A 116 -17.29 -4.31 40.02
CA ASP A 116 -16.57 -3.15 39.50
C ASP A 116 -15.20 -2.97 40.16
N GLY A 117 -15.11 -3.13 41.49
CA GLY A 117 -13.83 -3.14 42.21
C GLY A 117 -12.89 -4.25 41.74
N ALA A 118 -13.40 -5.48 41.59
CA ALA A 118 -12.62 -6.61 41.08
C ALA A 118 -12.19 -6.43 39.62
N LEU A 119 -13.06 -5.86 38.77
CA LEU A 119 -12.76 -5.54 37.37
C LEU A 119 -11.67 -4.46 37.28
N LYS A 120 -11.76 -3.40 38.08
CA LYS A 120 -10.75 -2.34 38.16
C LYS A 120 -9.38 -2.89 38.56
N GLU A 121 -9.33 -3.78 39.55
CA GLU A 121 -8.08 -4.43 39.97
C GLU A 121 -7.52 -5.39 38.90
N CYS A 122 -8.37 -6.18 38.24
CA CYS A 122 -7.96 -7.03 37.12
C CYS A 122 -7.39 -6.19 35.95
N VAL A 123 -8.05 -5.10 35.57
CA VAL A 123 -7.57 -4.16 34.55
C VAL A 123 -6.28 -3.47 34.99
N ARG A 124 -6.10 -3.16 36.28
CA ARG A 124 -4.84 -2.62 36.82
C ARG A 124 -3.69 -3.63 36.71
N GLN A 125 -3.93 -4.89 37.07
CA GLN A 125 -2.94 -5.97 36.95
C GLN A 125 -2.57 -6.25 35.48
N LEU A 126 -3.54 -6.27 34.57
CA LEU A 126 -3.28 -6.45 33.13
C LEU A 126 -2.45 -5.31 32.54
N ARG A 127 -2.69 -4.06 32.96
CA ARG A 127 -1.85 -2.91 32.58
C ARG A 127 -0.44 -3.07 33.13
N GLN A 128 -0.29 -3.31 34.43
CA GLN A 128 1.01 -3.51 35.07
C GLN A 128 1.81 -4.65 34.42
N ALA A 129 1.21 -5.81 34.21
CA ALA A 129 1.88 -6.96 33.59
C ALA A 129 2.35 -6.67 32.15
N ARG A 130 1.54 -5.92 31.37
CA ARG A 130 1.91 -5.44 30.04
C ARG A 130 3.03 -4.41 30.09
N ASP A 131 2.98 -3.46 31.01
CA ASP A 131 4.00 -2.41 31.16
C ASP A 131 5.35 -3.00 31.62
N GLU A 132 5.32 -3.97 32.54
CA GLU A 132 6.51 -4.73 32.92
C GLU A 132 7.04 -5.62 31.77
N GLN A 133 6.16 -6.20 30.94
CA GLN A 133 6.58 -6.99 29.78
C GLN A 133 7.19 -6.10 28.69
N GLU A 134 6.61 -4.93 28.44
CA GLU A 134 7.14 -3.92 27.53
C GLU A 134 8.52 -3.45 27.99
N GLN A 135 8.71 -3.14 29.28
CA GLN A 135 10.03 -2.80 29.83
C GLN A 135 11.05 -3.92 29.61
N ARG A 136 10.71 -5.18 29.95
CA ARG A 136 11.60 -6.35 29.71
C ARG A 136 11.97 -6.52 28.23
N ILE A 137 11.06 -6.19 27.31
CA ILE A 137 11.33 -6.23 25.86
C ILE A 137 12.28 -5.09 25.47
N GLN A 138 12.06 -3.87 25.96
CA GLN A 138 12.92 -2.72 25.69
C GLN A 138 14.33 -2.94 26.24
N ASP A 139 14.46 -3.42 27.49
CA ASP A 139 15.73 -3.75 28.13
C ASP A 139 16.52 -4.76 27.27
N ALA A 140 15.91 -5.91 26.94
CA ALA A 140 16.54 -6.96 26.13
C ALA A 140 16.88 -6.51 24.69
N VAL A 141 16.09 -5.60 24.11
CA VAL A 141 16.40 -4.99 22.81
C VAL A 141 17.60 -4.05 22.92
N THR A 142 17.71 -3.25 23.99
CA THR A 142 18.87 -2.36 24.18
C THR A 142 20.16 -3.14 24.46
N GLU A 143 20.12 -4.16 25.31
CA GLU A 143 21.25 -5.05 25.61
C GLU A 143 21.76 -5.72 24.32
N ARG A 144 20.87 -6.41 23.59
CA ARG A 144 21.23 -7.05 22.30
C ARG A 144 21.71 -6.04 21.24
N THR A 145 21.18 -4.82 21.23
CA THR A 145 21.69 -3.77 20.35
C THR A 145 23.13 -3.38 20.73
N GLN A 146 23.45 -3.27 22.02
CA GLN A 146 24.80 -3.01 22.50
C GLN A 146 25.76 -4.17 22.21
N GLU A 147 25.33 -5.43 22.36
CA GLU A 147 26.08 -6.61 21.93
C GLU A 147 26.41 -6.57 20.43
N PHE A 148 25.42 -6.25 19.59
CA PHE A 148 25.63 -6.13 18.14
C PHE A 148 26.56 -4.96 17.75
N GLN A 149 26.47 -3.80 18.40
CA GLN A 149 27.43 -2.71 18.15
C GLN A 149 28.85 -3.06 18.62
N SER A 150 28.99 -3.78 19.73
CA SER A 150 30.29 -4.27 20.24
C SER A 150 30.90 -5.31 19.30
N SER A 151 30.09 -6.25 18.81
CA SER A 151 30.48 -7.25 17.81
C SER A 151 30.85 -6.60 16.47
N LYS A 152 30.05 -5.63 16.01
CA LYS A 152 30.31 -4.86 14.80
C LYS A 152 31.63 -4.12 14.88
N THR A 153 31.88 -3.35 15.96
CA THR A 153 33.14 -2.61 16.12
C THR A 153 34.35 -3.54 16.25
N SER A 154 34.20 -4.72 16.85
CA SER A 154 35.24 -5.77 16.82
C SER A 154 35.56 -6.24 15.39
N LEU A 155 34.54 -6.50 14.56
CA LEU A 155 34.73 -6.90 13.17
C LEU A 155 35.29 -5.76 12.30
N GLU A 156 34.86 -4.51 12.50
CA GLU A 156 35.41 -3.33 11.83
C GLU A 156 36.91 -3.16 12.16
N ASN A 157 37.32 -3.39 13.42
CA ASN A 157 38.73 -3.38 13.82
C ASN A 157 39.51 -4.54 13.17
N GLN A 158 38.96 -5.76 13.10
CA GLN A 158 39.61 -6.89 12.42
C GLN A 158 39.78 -6.63 10.92
N ILE A 159 38.80 -6.01 10.26
CA ILE A 159 38.89 -5.60 8.84
C ILE A 159 39.98 -4.54 8.65
N LEU A 160 40.09 -3.55 9.54
CA LEU A 160 41.15 -2.55 9.51
C LEU A 160 42.54 -3.16 9.74
N GLU A 161 42.67 -4.13 10.65
CA GLU A 161 43.93 -4.83 10.90
C GLU A 161 44.33 -5.74 9.71
N ALA A 162 43.36 -6.43 9.11
CA ALA A 162 43.58 -7.24 7.90
C ALA A 162 43.99 -6.37 6.70
N ALA A 163 43.31 -5.23 6.49
CA ALA A 163 43.67 -4.26 5.46
C ALA A 163 45.09 -3.71 5.68
N ARG A 164 45.47 -3.37 6.93
CA ARG A 164 46.83 -2.96 7.28
C ARG A 164 47.85 -4.05 6.95
N LYS A 165 47.61 -5.31 7.33
CA LYS A 165 48.52 -6.42 7.02
C LYS A 165 48.66 -6.66 5.51
N SER A 166 47.58 -6.49 4.75
CA SER A 166 47.61 -6.57 3.29
C SER A 166 48.45 -5.45 2.66
N GLU A 167 48.38 -4.23 3.21
CA GLU A 167 49.20 -3.09 2.78
C GLU A 167 50.69 -3.31 3.12
N GLU A 168 51.00 -3.76 4.34
CA GLU A 168 52.37 -4.10 4.77
C GLU A 168 52.98 -5.22 3.90
N LEU A 169 52.20 -6.24 3.54
CA LEU A 169 52.62 -7.30 2.61
C LEU A 169 52.79 -6.78 1.17
N SER A 170 51.93 -5.86 0.73
CA SER A 170 52.05 -5.22 -0.59
C SER A 170 53.33 -4.40 -0.72
N GLN A 171 53.65 -3.59 0.29
CA GLN A 171 54.89 -2.80 0.35
C GLN A 171 56.13 -3.70 0.44
N MET A 172 56.06 -4.82 1.18
CA MET A 172 57.15 -5.82 1.21
C MET A 172 57.35 -6.48 -0.16
N ALA A 173 56.27 -6.85 -0.85
CA ALA A 173 56.33 -7.43 -2.19
C ALA A 173 56.89 -6.44 -3.23
N GLU A 174 56.53 -5.16 -3.16
CA GLU A 174 57.10 -4.10 -4.00
C GLU A 174 58.59 -3.89 -3.72
N SER A 175 59.01 -3.87 -2.44
CA SER A 175 60.43 -3.78 -2.07
C SER A 175 61.24 -4.94 -2.63
N VAL A 176 60.73 -6.18 -2.52
CA VAL A 176 61.39 -7.38 -3.06
C VAL A 176 61.38 -7.38 -4.59
N ALA A 177 60.33 -6.90 -5.24
CA ALA A 177 60.29 -6.75 -6.70
C ALA A 177 61.36 -5.75 -7.18
N ASN A 178 61.49 -4.60 -6.52
CA ASN A 178 62.51 -3.60 -6.83
C ASN A 178 63.94 -4.13 -6.58
N GLU A 179 64.17 -4.90 -5.52
CA GLU A 179 65.46 -5.57 -5.29
C GLU A 179 65.78 -6.60 -6.40
N ASN A 180 64.81 -7.40 -6.85
CA ASN A 180 65.01 -8.32 -7.96
C ASN A 180 65.32 -7.59 -9.29
N VAL A 181 64.71 -6.43 -9.56
CA VAL A 181 65.04 -5.59 -10.72
C VAL A 181 66.47 -5.04 -10.62
N MET A 182 66.91 -4.61 -9.43
CA MET A 182 68.29 -4.17 -9.20
C MET A 182 69.31 -5.31 -9.37
N LEU A 183 69.04 -6.49 -8.80
CA LEU A 183 69.92 -7.65 -8.89
C LEU A 183 70.02 -8.21 -10.31
N THR A 184 68.91 -8.23 -11.07
CA THR A 184 68.94 -8.64 -12.48
C THR A 184 69.68 -7.62 -13.36
N HIS A 185 69.61 -6.32 -13.05
CA HIS A 185 70.41 -5.32 -13.75
C HIS A 185 71.91 -5.47 -13.46
N GLU A 186 72.33 -5.61 -12.19
CA GLU A 186 73.74 -5.87 -11.83
C GLU A 186 74.24 -7.16 -12.50
N LEU A 187 73.44 -8.24 -12.50
CA LEU A 187 73.81 -9.50 -13.16
C LEU A 187 74.04 -9.32 -14.66
N LEU A 188 73.17 -8.58 -15.36
CA LEU A 188 73.35 -8.24 -16.78
C LEU A 188 74.63 -7.42 -17.01
N MET A 189 74.86 -6.37 -16.21
CA MET A 189 76.09 -5.57 -16.28
C MET A 189 77.35 -6.43 -16.09
N ARG A 190 77.31 -7.45 -15.22
CA ARG A 190 78.43 -8.41 -15.03
C ARG A 190 78.58 -9.38 -16.18
N CYS A 191 77.49 -9.82 -16.82
CA CYS A 191 77.57 -10.62 -18.04
C CYS A 191 78.24 -9.84 -19.17
N GLU A 192 77.85 -8.58 -19.39
CA GLU A 192 78.48 -7.68 -20.37
C GLU A 192 79.97 -7.43 -20.03
N GLU A 193 80.30 -7.19 -18.77
CA GLU A 193 81.69 -7.01 -18.31
C GLU A 193 82.58 -8.25 -18.57
N LEU A 194 82.02 -9.46 -18.44
CA LEU A 194 82.71 -10.73 -18.70
C LEU A 194 82.80 -11.08 -20.19
N GLU A 195 81.82 -10.66 -21.00
CA GLU A 195 81.85 -10.78 -22.46
C GLU A 195 82.93 -9.86 -23.05
N ILE A 196 82.97 -8.59 -22.62
CA ILE A 196 84.01 -7.63 -23.03
C ILE A 196 85.41 -8.18 -22.69
N ARG A 197 85.64 -8.60 -21.44
CA ARG A 197 86.93 -9.21 -21.05
C ARG A 197 87.28 -10.49 -21.80
N THR A 198 86.29 -11.19 -22.34
CA THR A 198 86.50 -12.37 -23.18
C THR A 198 86.96 -11.97 -24.56
N ILE A 199 86.30 -10.99 -25.19
CA ILE A 199 86.72 -10.42 -26.47
C ILE A 199 88.12 -9.80 -26.37
N GLU A 200 88.42 -9.06 -25.30
CA GLU A 200 89.76 -8.49 -25.05
C GLU A 200 90.85 -9.55 -24.95
N ARG A 201 90.60 -10.62 -24.17
CA ARG A 201 91.53 -11.74 -24.01
C ARG A 201 91.78 -12.46 -25.33
N ASP A 202 90.73 -12.73 -26.09
CA ASP A 202 90.79 -13.53 -27.30
C ASP A 202 91.43 -12.74 -28.47
N LEU A 203 91.26 -11.40 -28.49
CA LEU A 203 92.06 -10.51 -29.33
C LEU A 203 93.54 -10.46 -28.88
N SER A 204 93.81 -10.49 -27.57
CA SER A 204 95.17 -10.51 -27.04
C SER A 204 95.91 -11.82 -27.32
N THR A 205 95.24 -12.97 -27.28
CA THR A 205 95.84 -14.25 -27.69
C THR A 205 96.08 -14.28 -29.19
N GLN A 206 95.13 -13.81 -30.01
CA GLN A 206 95.33 -13.68 -31.46
C GLN A 206 96.51 -12.73 -31.80
N ALA A 207 96.69 -11.65 -31.06
CA ALA A 207 97.85 -10.76 -31.20
C ALA A 207 99.17 -11.47 -30.82
N ALA A 208 99.19 -12.22 -29.73
CA ALA A 208 100.36 -13.01 -29.32
C ALA A 208 100.70 -14.13 -30.31
N GLU A 209 99.70 -14.85 -30.83
CA GLU A 209 99.85 -15.88 -31.87
C GLU A 209 100.40 -15.31 -33.18
N THR A 210 99.85 -14.18 -33.64
CA THR A 210 100.31 -13.55 -34.89
C THR A 210 101.70 -12.96 -34.75
N ALA A 211 102.05 -12.37 -33.60
CA ALA A 211 103.41 -11.97 -33.29
C ALA A 211 104.38 -13.17 -33.24
N SER A 212 104.01 -14.25 -32.53
CA SER A 212 104.79 -15.49 -32.45
C SER A 212 105.04 -16.12 -33.83
N LYS A 213 104.01 -16.15 -34.68
CA LYS A 213 104.11 -16.62 -36.07
C LYS A 213 105.03 -15.75 -36.93
N GLN A 214 104.96 -14.42 -36.79
CA GLN A 214 105.88 -13.51 -37.46
C GLN A 214 107.32 -13.68 -36.97
N GLN A 215 107.54 -13.86 -35.67
CA GLN A 215 108.86 -14.15 -35.10
C GLN A 215 109.40 -15.47 -35.63
N LEU A 216 108.60 -16.55 -35.63
CA LEU A 216 108.97 -17.85 -36.18
C LEU A 216 109.34 -17.78 -37.67
N ASP A 217 108.61 -16.99 -38.47
CA ASP A 217 108.95 -16.77 -39.88
C ASP A 217 110.15 -15.82 -40.10
N SER A 218 110.45 -14.93 -39.15
CA SER A 218 111.70 -14.16 -39.13
C SER A 218 112.90 -15.05 -38.80
N ILE A 219 112.77 -15.93 -37.80
CA ILE A 219 113.79 -16.92 -37.41
C ILE A 219 114.08 -17.87 -38.58
N LYS A 220 113.06 -18.34 -39.31
CA LYS A 220 113.26 -19.13 -40.54
C LYS A 220 114.03 -18.37 -41.63
N LYS A 221 113.85 -17.05 -41.76
CA LYS A 221 114.61 -16.22 -42.71
C LYS A 221 116.06 -16.03 -42.24
N VAL A 222 116.27 -15.73 -40.96
CA VAL A 222 117.60 -15.62 -40.35
C VAL A 222 118.37 -16.93 -40.48
N ALA A 223 117.78 -18.08 -40.15
CA ALA A 223 118.41 -19.39 -40.30
C ALA A 223 118.83 -19.72 -41.75
N LYS A 224 118.03 -19.31 -42.75
CA LYS A 224 118.39 -19.42 -44.17
C LYS A 224 119.57 -18.51 -44.53
N LEU A 225 119.52 -17.23 -44.13
CA LEU A 225 120.60 -16.27 -44.35
C LEU A 225 121.89 -16.70 -43.63
N GLU A 226 121.81 -17.28 -42.43
CA GLU A 226 122.95 -17.88 -41.75
C GLU A 226 123.54 -19.06 -42.53
N ALA A 227 122.70 -19.94 -43.08
CA ALA A 227 123.16 -21.06 -43.90
C ALA A 227 123.85 -20.57 -45.19
N GLU A 228 123.35 -19.51 -45.82
CA GLU A 228 124.00 -18.85 -46.95
C GLU A 228 125.31 -18.15 -46.53
N CYS A 229 125.33 -17.43 -45.41
CA CYS A 229 126.55 -16.86 -44.84
C CYS A 229 127.57 -17.91 -44.37
N ARG A 230 127.14 -19.15 -44.04
CA ARG A 230 128.04 -20.30 -43.81
C ARG A 230 128.60 -20.80 -45.15
N LYS A 231 127.77 -20.99 -46.18
CA LYS A 231 128.21 -21.37 -47.55
C LYS A 231 129.18 -20.35 -48.17
N LEU A 232 128.89 -19.06 -48.08
CA LEU A 232 129.76 -17.99 -48.58
C LEU A 232 131.10 -17.95 -47.84
N ARG A 233 131.13 -18.21 -46.52
CA ARG A 233 132.38 -18.35 -45.76
C ARG A 233 133.20 -19.59 -46.17
N MET A 234 132.57 -20.67 -46.64
CA MET A 234 133.30 -21.80 -47.23
C MET A 234 133.87 -21.45 -48.61
N LEU A 235 133.07 -20.83 -49.49
CA LEU A 235 133.50 -20.43 -50.84
C LEU A 235 134.59 -19.35 -50.84
N ALA A 236 134.56 -18.42 -49.88
CA ALA A 236 135.63 -17.45 -49.65
C ALA A 236 136.94 -18.12 -49.17
N LYS A 237 136.88 -19.36 -48.69
CA LYS A 237 138.02 -20.15 -48.21
C LYS A 237 138.55 -21.15 -49.25
N SER A 238 137.85 -21.33 -50.36
CA SER A 238 138.26 -22.17 -51.51
C SER A 238 138.73 -21.35 -52.73
N SER A 239 138.76 -20.03 -52.64
CA SER A 239 139.05 -19.12 -53.77
C SER A 239 140.32 -18.27 -53.60
N ALA A 240 141.08 -18.47 -52.51
CA ALA A 240 142.35 -17.79 -52.25
C ALA A 240 143.40 -18.75 -51.70
N SER A 241 144.35 -19.16 -52.54
CA SER A 241 145.56 -19.88 -52.13
C SER A 241 146.76 -19.43 -52.97
N PHE A 242 147.42 -18.35 -52.51
CA PHE A 242 148.82 -18.05 -52.81
C PHE A 242 149.32 -17.00 -51.80
N ASN A 243 150.27 -17.40 -50.96
CA ASN A 243 151.33 -16.70 -50.20
C ASN A 243 151.10 -15.25 -49.67
N ASP A 244 151.57 -14.86 -48.48
CA ASP A 244 152.19 -15.66 -47.40
C ASP A 244 152.20 -14.92 -46.03
N HIS A 245 152.49 -15.73 -45.00
CA HIS A 245 153.02 -15.46 -43.65
C HIS A 245 153.52 -14.03 -43.33
N ARG A 246 153.37 -13.50 -42.09
CA ARG A 246 153.75 -14.05 -40.76
C ARG A 246 153.21 -13.08 -39.67
N SER A 247 153.01 -13.36 -38.36
CA SER A 247 153.39 -14.47 -37.48
C SER A 247 152.42 -14.57 -36.26
N THR A 248 152.44 -15.71 -35.55
CA THR A 248 152.18 -15.91 -34.09
C THR A 248 150.81 -15.56 -33.46
N ASP A 249 149.94 -16.59 -33.42
CA ASP A 249 149.46 -17.29 -32.20
C ASP A 249 148.60 -16.59 -31.13
N SER A 250 147.29 -16.73 -31.30
CA SER A 250 146.33 -17.49 -30.44
C SER A 250 146.59 -17.66 -28.93
N HIS A 251 145.56 -17.40 -28.10
CA HIS A 251 144.63 -18.40 -27.52
C HIS A 251 143.57 -17.67 -26.65
N SER A 252 142.26 -17.89 -26.84
CA SER A 252 141.40 -18.96 -26.24
C SER A 252 141.04 -18.69 -24.76
N ASP A 253 139.79 -18.75 -24.28
CA ASP A 253 138.45 -18.78 -24.92
C ASP A 253 137.41 -18.23 -23.89
N GLY A 254 136.16 -17.97 -24.31
CA GLY A 254 135.10 -17.44 -23.45
C GLY A 254 134.62 -18.41 -22.36
N GLY A 255 134.25 -17.86 -21.20
CA GLY A 255 133.82 -18.62 -20.03
C GLY A 255 132.85 -17.87 -19.11
N GLU A 256 131.88 -17.14 -19.67
CA GLU A 256 130.86 -16.45 -18.86
C GLU A 256 129.93 -17.46 -18.17
N ARG A 257 129.73 -17.23 -16.88
CA ARG A 257 129.08 -18.16 -15.95
C ARG A 257 127.58 -17.88 -15.89
N MET A 258 126.78 -18.80 -16.42
CA MET A 258 125.31 -18.72 -16.40
C MET A 258 124.75 -18.80 -14.97
N GLU A 259 124.07 -17.75 -14.49
CA GLU A 259 123.36 -17.76 -13.20
C GLU A 259 122.19 -16.74 -13.15
N MET A 260 121.02 -17.15 -13.65
CA MET A 260 119.67 -16.70 -13.23
C MET A 260 118.66 -17.63 -13.91
N SER A 261 118.06 -18.61 -13.24
CA SER A 261 116.78 -18.46 -12.51
C SER A 261 115.69 -17.70 -13.29
N CYS A 262 114.78 -18.43 -13.93
CA CYS A 262 113.39 -18.51 -13.49
C CYS A 262 112.60 -19.58 -14.27
N SER A 263 111.58 -20.16 -13.63
CA SER A 263 110.53 -20.94 -14.29
C SER A 263 109.65 -20.03 -15.14
N ASP A 264 109.08 -20.53 -16.25
CA ASP A 264 107.71 -21.05 -16.16
C ASP A 264 107.30 -21.96 -17.33
N SER A 265 106.27 -22.79 -17.10
CA SER A 265 105.82 -23.84 -18.03
C SER A 265 104.60 -23.40 -18.85
N TRP A 266 104.81 -23.08 -20.13
CA TRP A 266 103.71 -22.75 -21.05
C TRP A 266 103.04 -23.99 -21.68
N LEU A 267 101.80 -24.23 -21.27
CA LEU A 267 100.76 -24.94 -22.03
C LEU A 267 99.99 -23.89 -22.86
N SER A 268 99.49 -24.09 -24.08
CA SER A 268 99.52 -25.21 -25.06
C SER A 268 99.40 -24.61 -26.49
N GLU A 269 99.42 -25.42 -27.56
CA GLU A 269 98.28 -25.55 -28.50
C GLU A 269 98.54 -26.59 -29.62
N LYS A 270 97.45 -27.21 -30.09
CA LYS A 270 97.31 -28.44 -30.88
C LYS A 270 97.92 -28.42 -32.32
N ARG A 271 98.52 -29.55 -32.75
CA ARG A 271 98.21 -30.36 -33.99
C ARG A 271 99.41 -31.24 -34.41
N SER A 272 99.25 -32.42 -35.04
CA SER A 272 98.04 -33.21 -35.37
C SER A 272 98.35 -34.71 -35.54
N LEU A 273 97.34 -35.54 -35.33
CA LEU A 273 97.07 -36.85 -35.96
C LEU A 273 98.14 -37.98 -36.01
N GLN A 274 97.72 -39.11 -35.42
CA GLN A 274 97.61 -40.43 -36.09
C GLN A 274 98.85 -41.33 -36.20
N GLY A 275 98.95 -42.28 -35.27
CA GLY A 275 99.84 -43.44 -35.38
C GLY A 275 99.14 -44.65 -36.01
N THR A 276 99.61 -45.09 -37.18
CA THR A 276 99.37 -46.42 -37.76
C THR A 276 100.66 -46.88 -38.44
N SER A 277 101.43 -47.76 -37.79
CA SER A 277 102.77 -48.14 -38.24
C SER A 277 102.73 -49.21 -39.33
N SER A 278 103.22 -48.90 -40.54
CA SER A 278 103.45 -49.89 -41.59
C SER A 278 104.54 -49.47 -42.59
N SER A 279 105.72 -50.11 -42.45
CA SER A 279 106.55 -50.68 -43.54
C SER A 279 107.24 -49.77 -44.57
N ILE A 280 108.33 -50.31 -45.15
CA ILE A 280 109.10 -49.85 -46.35
C ILE A 280 110.00 -48.62 -46.06
N GLU A 281 111.34 -48.59 -46.13
CA GLU A 281 112.41 -49.23 -46.97
C GLU A 281 113.02 -48.21 -47.98
N ILE A 282 114.22 -48.50 -48.51
CA ILE A 282 115.04 -47.72 -49.48
C ILE A 282 115.79 -46.54 -48.80
N ASP A 283 117.11 -46.53 -48.58
CA ASP A 283 118.32 -46.88 -49.38
C ASP A 283 118.71 -45.86 -50.47
N LEU A 284 119.87 -45.21 -50.32
CA LEU A 284 120.85 -45.13 -51.41
C LEU A 284 122.27 -44.76 -50.92
N MET A 285 123.27 -45.42 -51.52
CA MET A 285 124.70 -45.07 -51.54
C MET A 285 124.98 -43.72 -52.26
N GLY A 286 126.19 -43.14 -52.13
CA GLY A 286 126.64 -42.14 -53.12
C GLY A 286 127.87 -41.27 -52.79
N ASP A 287 129.04 -41.76 -53.21
CA ASP A 287 130.19 -41.04 -53.83
C ASP A 287 131.07 -40.07 -52.99
N PHE A 288 132.42 -40.16 -52.97
CA PHE A 288 133.50 -40.32 -53.99
C PHE A 288 133.85 -39.00 -54.75
N LEU A 289 135.12 -38.69 -55.10
CA LEU A 289 136.37 -39.47 -55.00
C LEU A 289 137.24 -39.11 -53.76
N GLU A 290 138.49 -38.60 -53.74
CA GLU A 290 139.46 -38.12 -54.75
C GLU A 290 140.92 -38.13 -54.19
N MET A 291 141.94 -37.72 -54.97
CA MET A 291 143.41 -37.87 -54.71
C MET A 291 143.86 -39.35 -54.55
N GLU A 292 144.13 -40.15 -55.59
CA GLU A 292 144.74 -39.84 -56.91
C GLU A 292 146.17 -39.26 -56.73
N ARG A 293 147.18 -40.13 -56.58
CA ARG A 293 148.05 -40.71 -57.63
C ARG A 293 148.96 -39.73 -58.38
N LEU A 294 150.27 -39.93 -58.27
CA LEU A 294 151.23 -39.66 -59.35
C LEU A 294 152.30 -40.76 -59.39
N LEU A 295 152.44 -41.39 -60.57
CA LEU A 295 153.68 -41.87 -61.20
C LEU A 295 154.54 -42.98 -60.48
N ALA A 296 154.97 -44.06 -61.13
CA ALA A 296 154.76 -44.49 -62.53
C ALA A 296 154.97 -46.01 -62.75
N LEU A 297 154.35 -46.51 -63.83
CA LEU A 297 154.81 -47.65 -64.66
C LEU A 297 155.90 -47.16 -65.65
N PRO A 298 156.59 -47.98 -66.48
CA PRO A 298 156.28 -49.39 -66.83
C PRO A 298 157.50 -50.36 -66.85
N GLU A 299 157.20 -51.63 -67.17
CA GLU A 299 158.00 -52.59 -68.01
C GLU A 299 159.46 -52.93 -67.61
N THR A 300 160.03 -54.10 -67.94
CA THR A 300 159.68 -55.10 -68.98
C THR A 300 159.46 -56.52 -68.42
N ALA A 301 159.05 -57.43 -69.31
CA ALA A 301 159.20 -58.88 -69.13
C ALA A 301 160.55 -59.37 -69.71
N ASP A 302 160.60 -60.65 -70.09
CA ASP A 302 161.65 -61.36 -70.84
C ASP A 302 162.98 -61.60 -70.08
N GLU A 303 163.78 -62.63 -70.34
CA GLU A 303 163.61 -64.06 -70.66
C GLU A 303 165.05 -64.64 -70.70
N ASN A 304 165.27 -65.76 -70.02
CA ASN A 304 165.99 -66.92 -70.57
C ASN A 304 167.37 -66.80 -71.31
N GLY A 305 168.37 -66.14 -70.72
CA GLY A 305 169.76 -66.65 -70.64
C GLY A 305 170.64 -66.87 -71.90
N LYS A 306 171.78 -67.57 -71.69
CA LYS A 306 172.94 -67.79 -72.62
C LYS A 306 173.69 -66.49 -73.01
N SER A 307 174.98 -66.50 -73.36
CA SER A 307 175.99 -67.57 -73.57
C SER A 307 177.29 -67.27 -72.75
N GLY A 308 178.34 -68.11 -72.66
CA GLY A 308 179.23 -68.57 -73.74
C GLY A 308 179.95 -67.38 -74.39
N PRO A 309 181.31 -67.32 -74.38
CA PRO A 309 182.19 -68.34 -74.96
C PRO A 309 183.13 -69.02 -73.93
N GLU A 310 183.84 -70.12 -74.18
CA GLU A 310 184.36 -70.77 -75.41
C GLU A 310 185.66 -70.16 -75.98
N SER A 311 186.80 -70.45 -75.35
CA SER A 311 188.07 -70.69 -76.08
C SER A 311 189.10 -71.40 -75.19
N VAL A 312 189.51 -72.61 -75.60
CA VAL A 312 190.82 -73.19 -75.27
C VAL A 312 191.66 -73.12 -76.54
N PRO A 313 192.91 -72.64 -76.45
CA PRO A 313 194.04 -73.29 -77.10
C PRO A 313 194.95 -73.92 -76.02
N GLU A 314 195.57 -75.10 -76.18
CA GLU A 314 196.58 -75.48 -77.19
C GLU A 314 197.82 -74.55 -77.18
N GLU A 315 199.07 -75.02 -77.22
CA GLU A 315 199.68 -76.31 -76.85
C GLU A 315 201.22 -76.08 -76.79
N ALA A 316 202.04 -77.13 -76.90
CA ALA A 316 203.44 -77.04 -77.38
C ALA A 316 204.45 -76.09 -76.65
N VAL A 317 204.93 -76.57 -75.50
CA VAL A 317 206.37 -76.77 -75.18
C VAL A 317 207.41 -76.13 -76.13
N VAL A 318 208.35 -75.32 -75.58
CA VAL A 318 209.83 -75.45 -75.65
C VAL A 318 210.53 -74.13 -75.23
N HIS A 319 211.26 -74.15 -74.10
CA HIS A 319 212.34 -73.23 -73.65
C HIS A 319 212.10 -71.69 -73.60
N ALA A 320 212.65 -70.90 -72.67
CA ALA A 320 213.58 -71.15 -71.56
C ALA A 320 213.15 -70.34 -70.29
N GLU A 321 213.89 -70.48 -69.19
CA GLU A 321 213.44 -70.15 -67.83
C GLU A 321 213.65 -68.67 -67.41
N ASN A 322 212.95 -68.26 -66.33
CA ASN A 322 213.21 -67.10 -65.47
C ASN A 322 212.78 -65.68 -65.91
N LEU A 323 211.46 -65.41 -66.12
CA LEU A 323 210.96 -64.02 -66.11
C LEU A 323 209.45 -63.78 -65.80
N LEU A 324 208.56 -64.78 -65.92
CA LEU A 324 207.09 -64.55 -65.89
C LEU A 324 206.40 -64.52 -64.50
N THR A 325 207.11 -64.79 -63.40
CA THR A 325 206.47 -64.95 -62.08
C THR A 325 206.00 -63.65 -61.42
N ALA A 326 206.55 -62.49 -61.80
CA ALA A 326 206.34 -61.24 -61.06
C ALA A 326 205.02 -60.50 -61.38
N GLU A 327 204.47 -60.64 -62.59
CA GLU A 327 203.33 -59.80 -63.03
C GLU A 327 201.98 -60.31 -62.49
N ILE A 328 201.83 -61.64 -62.36
CA ILE A 328 200.65 -62.26 -61.75
C ILE A 328 200.51 -61.82 -60.28
N GLU A 329 201.62 -61.78 -59.53
CA GLU A 329 201.66 -61.39 -58.12
C GLU A 329 201.12 -59.96 -57.89
N VAL A 330 201.42 -59.02 -58.80
CA VAL A 330 200.91 -57.64 -58.75
C VAL A 330 199.39 -57.59 -58.95
N LEU A 331 198.85 -58.29 -59.95
CA LEU A 331 197.40 -58.31 -60.19
C LEU A 331 196.64 -59.00 -59.05
N THR A 332 197.17 -60.11 -58.51
CA THR A 332 196.61 -60.78 -57.32
C THR A 332 196.56 -59.83 -56.12
N SER A 333 197.60 -59.01 -55.90
CA SER A 333 197.60 -58.01 -54.82
C SER A 333 196.52 -56.92 -55.00
N ARG A 334 196.24 -56.51 -56.24
CA ARG A 334 195.26 -55.45 -56.54
C ARG A 334 193.82 -55.93 -56.43
N ASN A 335 193.50 -57.15 -56.86
CA ASN A 335 192.17 -57.72 -56.64
C ASN A 335 191.90 -57.87 -55.14
N LYS A 336 192.87 -58.35 -54.36
CA LYS A 336 192.76 -58.41 -52.90
C LYS A 336 192.46 -57.04 -52.28
N GLN A 337 193.12 -55.96 -52.72
CA GLN A 337 192.81 -54.59 -52.26
C GLN A 337 191.42 -54.07 -52.66
N LEU A 338 190.76 -54.67 -53.64
CA LEU A 338 189.38 -54.32 -54.03
C LEU A 338 188.36 -55.19 -53.28
N GLU A 339 188.68 -56.47 -53.04
CA GLU A 339 187.92 -57.35 -52.15
C GLU A 339 187.93 -56.80 -50.72
N GLU A 340 189.09 -56.45 -50.15
CA GLU A 340 189.24 -55.78 -48.84
C GLU A 340 188.45 -54.46 -48.75
N LYS A 341 188.20 -53.76 -49.88
CA LYS A 341 187.38 -52.54 -49.93
C LYS A 341 185.89 -52.81 -50.06
N LEU A 342 185.49 -53.82 -50.82
CA LEU A 342 184.10 -54.24 -50.91
C LEU A 342 183.63 -54.85 -49.59
N GLU A 343 184.45 -55.70 -48.96
CA GLU A 343 184.19 -56.25 -47.62
C GLU A 343 184.04 -55.12 -46.58
N LYS A 344 184.90 -54.09 -46.64
CA LYS A 344 184.79 -52.91 -45.76
C LYS A 344 183.56 -52.05 -46.04
N LEU A 345 183.16 -51.85 -47.30
CA LEU A 345 181.97 -51.08 -47.66
C LEU A 345 180.66 -51.86 -47.36
N GLU A 346 180.66 -53.18 -47.52
CA GLU A 346 179.54 -54.03 -47.11
C GLU A 346 179.42 -54.06 -45.59
N ALA A 347 180.55 -54.07 -44.85
CA ALA A 347 180.55 -53.90 -43.40
C ALA A 347 180.02 -52.53 -42.96
N GLU A 348 180.51 -51.42 -43.53
CA GLU A 348 180.02 -50.06 -43.24
C GLU A 348 178.54 -49.88 -43.60
N LYS A 349 178.09 -50.44 -44.73
CA LYS A 349 176.67 -50.48 -45.12
C LYS A 349 175.84 -51.26 -44.09
N ASN A 350 176.28 -52.45 -43.69
CA ASN A 350 175.55 -53.27 -42.72
C ASN A 350 175.56 -52.63 -41.32
N GLU A 351 176.62 -51.91 -40.95
CA GLU A 351 176.70 -51.14 -39.70
C GLU A 351 175.67 -49.99 -39.71
N LEU A 352 175.63 -49.19 -40.79
CA LEU A 352 174.63 -48.12 -40.98
C LEU A 352 173.20 -48.65 -41.11
N GLU A 353 172.98 -49.79 -41.76
CA GLU A 353 171.65 -50.41 -41.88
C GLU A 353 171.15 -50.91 -40.53
N ASN A 354 172.03 -51.48 -39.70
CA ASN A 354 171.72 -51.83 -38.31
C ASN A 354 171.52 -50.59 -37.43
N GLU A 355 172.29 -49.51 -37.61
CA GLU A 355 172.12 -48.26 -36.86
C GLU A 355 170.79 -47.57 -37.21
N VAL A 356 170.44 -47.45 -38.49
CA VAL A 356 169.14 -46.91 -38.94
C VAL A 356 167.99 -47.78 -38.44
N LYS A 357 168.16 -49.11 -38.43
CA LYS A 357 167.18 -50.04 -37.87
C LYS A 357 167.00 -49.85 -36.36
N CYS A 358 168.09 -49.78 -35.58
CA CYS A 358 168.05 -49.57 -34.13
C CYS A 358 167.38 -48.23 -33.79
N ASN A 359 167.79 -47.13 -34.43
CA ASN A 359 167.15 -45.81 -34.27
C ASN A 359 165.66 -45.81 -34.63
N ARG A 360 165.23 -46.57 -35.66
CA ARG A 360 163.81 -46.72 -36.02
C ARG A 360 163.05 -47.55 -34.99
N GLU A 361 163.63 -48.64 -34.49
CA GLU A 361 163.01 -49.51 -33.48
C GLU A 361 162.89 -48.75 -32.14
N GLU A 362 163.91 -48.01 -31.72
CA GLU A 362 163.88 -47.10 -30.56
C GLU A 362 162.83 -45.99 -30.70
N ALA A 363 162.76 -45.33 -31.86
CA ALA A 363 161.75 -44.28 -32.10
C ALA A 363 160.31 -44.82 -32.09
N VAL A 364 160.09 -46.02 -32.62
CA VAL A 364 158.77 -46.69 -32.53
C VAL A 364 158.44 -47.02 -31.08
N VAL A 365 159.36 -47.64 -30.33
CA VAL A 365 159.16 -47.97 -28.90
C VAL A 365 158.92 -46.70 -28.07
N GLN A 366 159.57 -45.57 -28.37
CA GLN A 366 159.34 -44.31 -27.68
C GLN A 366 157.94 -43.73 -27.97
N VAL A 367 157.46 -43.79 -29.22
CA VAL A 367 156.11 -43.34 -29.59
C VAL A 367 155.04 -44.26 -29.00
N GLU A 368 155.23 -45.58 -29.06
CA GLU A 368 154.33 -46.57 -28.42
C GLU A 368 154.28 -46.37 -26.90
N SER A 369 155.43 -46.13 -26.25
CA SER A 369 155.51 -45.82 -24.82
C SER A 369 154.77 -44.52 -24.46
N SER A 370 154.91 -43.47 -25.28
CA SER A 370 154.22 -42.19 -25.05
C SER A 370 152.71 -42.30 -25.25
N LEU A 371 152.27 -43.01 -26.30
CA LEU A 371 150.87 -43.22 -26.60
C LEU A 371 150.19 -44.12 -25.56
N ALA A 372 150.88 -45.17 -25.07
CA ALA A 372 150.39 -46.00 -23.98
C ALA A 372 150.16 -45.18 -22.70
N ALA A 373 151.10 -44.29 -22.34
CA ALA A 373 150.95 -43.41 -21.18
C ALA A 373 149.78 -42.41 -21.31
N GLU A 374 149.53 -41.88 -22.51
CA GLU A 374 148.36 -41.04 -22.76
C GLU A 374 147.04 -41.84 -22.72
N ILE A 375 147.01 -43.04 -23.29
CA ILE A 375 145.86 -43.97 -23.21
C ILE A 375 145.56 -44.34 -21.76
N ASP A 376 146.57 -44.62 -20.93
CA ASP A 376 146.38 -44.91 -19.50
C ASP A 376 145.83 -43.69 -18.73
N LEU A 377 146.35 -42.48 -19.02
CA LEU A 377 145.88 -41.24 -18.38
C LEU A 377 144.43 -40.92 -18.78
N LEU A 378 144.09 -41.06 -20.06
CA LEU A 378 142.71 -40.91 -20.55
C LEU A 378 141.79 -41.99 -19.94
N THR A 379 142.24 -43.25 -19.89
CA THR A 379 141.50 -44.36 -19.25
C THR A 379 141.23 -44.10 -17.77
N CYS A 380 142.20 -43.54 -17.04
CA CYS A 380 142.01 -43.11 -15.65
C CYS A 380 141.04 -41.93 -15.54
N ARG A 381 141.09 -40.97 -16.47
CA ARG A 381 140.16 -39.82 -16.48
C ARG A 381 138.72 -40.24 -16.80
N THR A 382 138.52 -41.17 -17.73
CA THR A 382 137.21 -41.74 -18.05
C THR A 382 136.60 -42.42 -16.83
N LYS A 383 137.35 -43.33 -16.17
CA LYS A 383 136.91 -43.96 -14.90
C LYS A 383 136.53 -42.94 -13.83
N GLN A 384 137.29 -41.84 -13.68
CA GLN A 384 136.96 -40.75 -12.73
C GLN A 384 135.72 -39.93 -13.11
N LEU A 385 135.31 -39.94 -14.38
CA LEU A 385 134.07 -39.31 -14.85
C LEU A 385 132.88 -40.27 -14.71
N ASP A 386 133.06 -41.54 -15.05
CA ASP A 386 132.06 -42.60 -14.86
C ASP A 386 131.67 -42.71 -13.36
N GLU A 387 132.68 -42.77 -12.47
CA GLU A 387 132.48 -42.72 -11.02
C GLU A 387 131.71 -41.48 -10.53
N LYS A 388 131.78 -40.35 -11.24
CA LYS A 388 131.03 -39.12 -10.89
C LYS A 388 129.62 -39.16 -11.44
N LEU A 389 129.43 -39.71 -12.64
CA LEU A 389 128.12 -39.93 -13.23
C LEU A 389 127.30 -40.93 -12.40
N GLU A 390 127.91 -42.04 -11.96
CA GLU A 390 127.27 -42.99 -11.04
C GLU A 390 126.85 -42.32 -9.72
N LYS A 391 127.71 -41.49 -9.12
CA LYS A 391 127.39 -40.76 -7.88
C LYS A 391 126.28 -39.73 -8.08
N LEU A 392 126.32 -38.94 -9.15
CA LEU A 392 125.28 -37.96 -9.48
C LEU A 392 123.94 -38.63 -9.85
N GLU A 393 123.96 -39.76 -10.55
CA GLU A 393 122.76 -40.52 -10.87
C GLU A 393 122.18 -41.19 -9.61
N ALA A 394 123.01 -41.66 -8.69
CA ALA A 394 122.56 -42.14 -7.37
C ALA A 394 121.94 -41.01 -6.52
N GLU A 395 122.53 -39.81 -6.49
CA GLU A 395 121.97 -38.64 -5.82
C GLU A 395 120.65 -38.18 -6.46
N LYS A 396 120.57 -38.15 -7.79
CA LYS A 396 119.35 -37.87 -8.55
C LYS A 396 118.24 -38.88 -8.21
N ASN A 397 118.52 -40.18 -8.26
CA ASN A 397 117.55 -41.21 -7.91
C ASN A 397 117.12 -41.11 -6.43
N LYS A 398 118.02 -40.73 -5.51
CA LYS A 398 117.66 -40.47 -4.12
C LYS A 398 116.68 -39.30 -4.01
N LEU A 399 117.00 -38.15 -4.61
CA LEU A 399 116.16 -36.95 -4.58
C LEU A 399 114.82 -37.15 -5.29
N GLU A 400 114.78 -37.89 -6.40
CA GLU A 400 113.53 -38.22 -7.09
C GLU A 400 112.62 -39.09 -6.20
N ASN A 401 113.17 -40.09 -5.51
CA ASN A 401 112.41 -40.89 -4.55
C ASN A 401 111.97 -40.08 -3.33
N GLU A 402 112.78 -39.14 -2.84
CA GLU A 402 112.43 -38.24 -1.73
C GLU A 402 111.29 -37.29 -2.10
N VAL A 403 111.37 -36.62 -3.26
CA VAL A 403 110.29 -35.77 -3.80
C VAL A 403 109.02 -36.58 -4.06
N LYS A 404 109.15 -37.82 -4.54
CA LYS A 404 108.02 -38.74 -4.75
C LYS A 404 107.36 -39.17 -3.44
N CYS A 405 108.13 -39.43 -2.39
CA CYS A 405 107.61 -39.75 -1.06
C CYS A 405 106.88 -38.54 -0.47
N ASN A 406 107.53 -37.38 -0.43
CA ASN A 406 106.96 -36.12 0.07
C ASN A 406 105.68 -35.72 -0.68
N ARG A 407 105.63 -35.90 -2.01
CA ARG A 407 104.41 -35.68 -2.81
C ARG A 407 103.31 -36.68 -2.44
N GLN A 408 103.63 -37.95 -2.26
CA GLN A 408 102.64 -38.98 -1.91
C GLN A 408 102.06 -38.72 -0.50
N GLU A 409 102.90 -38.34 0.46
CA GLU A 409 102.48 -37.98 1.82
C GLU A 409 101.59 -36.72 1.83
N ALA A 410 101.95 -35.69 1.06
CA ALA A 410 101.13 -34.48 0.92
C ALA A 410 99.76 -34.77 0.29
N VAL A 411 99.70 -35.61 -0.76
CA VAL A 411 98.43 -36.06 -1.36
C VAL A 411 97.58 -36.82 -0.34
N VAL A 412 98.16 -37.81 0.35
CA VAL A 412 97.46 -38.60 1.37
C VAL A 412 96.98 -37.74 2.55
N HIS A 413 97.72 -36.70 2.94
CA HIS A 413 97.26 -35.74 3.95
C HIS A 413 96.03 -34.96 3.48
N VAL A 414 96.03 -34.44 2.25
CA VAL A 414 94.90 -33.71 1.67
C VAL A 414 93.68 -34.63 1.49
N GLU A 415 93.87 -35.84 0.98
CA GLU A 415 92.81 -36.85 0.84
C GLU A 415 92.18 -37.19 2.20
N ASN A 416 92.98 -37.42 3.25
CA ASN A 416 92.48 -37.67 4.60
C ASN A 416 91.73 -36.46 5.19
N SER A 417 92.22 -35.24 4.95
CA SER A 417 91.57 -34.00 5.41
C SER A 417 90.20 -33.81 4.75
N LEU A 418 90.12 -33.96 3.43
CA LEU A 418 88.87 -33.87 2.67
C LEU A 418 87.90 -34.99 3.04
N ALA A 419 88.39 -36.22 3.24
CA ALA A 419 87.56 -37.34 3.71
C ALA A 419 86.97 -37.08 5.11
N ALA A 420 87.72 -36.43 6.02
CA ALA A 420 87.21 -36.01 7.31
C ALA A 420 86.13 -34.92 7.20
N GLU A 421 86.33 -33.92 6.35
CA GLU A 421 85.36 -32.85 6.11
C GLU A 421 84.07 -33.38 5.46
N ILE A 422 84.18 -34.20 4.41
CA ILE A 422 83.05 -34.88 3.77
C ILE A 422 82.28 -35.73 4.78
N LYS A 423 82.96 -36.43 5.69
CA LYS A 423 82.31 -37.21 6.76
C LYS A 423 81.54 -36.33 7.75
N VAL A 424 82.09 -35.16 8.12
CA VAL A 424 81.40 -34.17 8.97
C VAL A 424 80.16 -33.64 8.25
N LEU A 425 80.30 -33.17 7.00
CA LEU A 425 79.18 -32.66 6.20
C LEU A 425 78.08 -33.71 5.98
N THR A 426 78.46 -34.97 5.70
CA THR A 426 77.50 -36.09 5.57
C THR A 426 76.74 -36.32 6.88
N SER A 427 77.43 -36.29 8.02
CA SER A 427 76.77 -36.41 9.34
C SER A 427 75.85 -35.22 9.65
N ARG A 428 76.21 -34.02 9.17
CA ARG A 428 75.43 -32.79 9.34
C ARG A 428 74.16 -32.80 8.48
N ASN A 429 74.23 -33.28 7.24
CA ASN A 429 73.07 -33.43 6.36
C ASN A 429 72.07 -34.44 6.95
N LYS A 430 72.54 -35.60 7.42
CA LYS A 430 71.68 -36.59 8.09
C LYS A 430 70.95 -36.01 9.31
N GLN A 431 71.60 -35.16 10.10
CA GLN A 431 70.95 -34.45 11.22
C GLN A 431 69.92 -33.40 10.76
N LEU A 432 70.06 -32.83 9.57
CA LEU A 432 69.10 -31.88 9.01
C LEU A 432 67.89 -32.63 8.42
N GLU A 433 68.11 -33.74 7.72
CA GLU A 433 67.07 -34.67 7.25
C GLU A 433 66.23 -35.20 8.44
N GLU A 434 66.88 -35.67 9.50
CA GLU A 434 66.22 -36.11 10.75
C GLU A 434 65.47 -35.00 11.51
N ARG A 435 65.77 -33.72 11.22
CA ARG A 435 65.03 -32.58 11.79
C ARG A 435 63.87 -32.14 10.88
N LEU A 436 64.07 -32.15 9.57
CA LEU A 436 63.00 -31.88 8.60
C LEU A 436 61.88 -32.91 8.74
N GLY A 437 62.19 -34.20 8.80
CA GLY A 437 61.17 -35.25 9.01
C GLY A 437 60.41 -35.16 10.35
N LYS A 438 60.96 -34.47 11.36
CA LYS A 438 60.25 -34.19 12.61
C LYS A 438 59.33 -32.97 12.50
N LEU A 439 59.80 -31.90 11.85
CA LEU A 439 59.00 -30.71 11.60
C LEU A 439 57.85 -30.98 10.61
N GLU A 440 58.04 -31.88 9.64
CA GLU A 440 56.97 -32.35 8.75
C GLU A 440 55.89 -33.12 9.54
N ALA A 441 56.30 -34.01 10.45
CA ALA A 441 55.36 -34.75 11.32
C ALA A 441 54.63 -33.83 12.32
N GLU A 442 55.34 -32.86 12.91
CA GLU A 442 54.75 -31.84 13.81
C GLU A 442 53.77 -30.93 13.05
N LYS A 443 54.08 -30.57 11.80
CA LYS A 443 53.17 -29.86 10.89
C LYS A 443 51.91 -30.70 10.61
N ASP A 444 52.06 -31.97 10.23
CA ASP A 444 50.95 -32.84 9.88
C ASP A 444 50.05 -33.13 11.09
N GLU A 445 50.63 -33.25 12.29
CA GLU A 445 49.91 -33.36 13.57
C GLU A 445 49.09 -32.10 13.85
N LEU A 446 49.70 -30.91 13.78
CA LEU A 446 49.01 -29.62 13.96
C LEU A 446 47.95 -29.34 12.89
N GLU A 447 48.19 -29.72 11.63
CA GLU A 447 47.19 -29.61 10.55
C GLU A 447 45.98 -30.50 10.83
N SER A 448 46.21 -31.70 11.37
CA SER A 448 45.12 -32.61 11.80
C SER A 448 44.34 -32.09 13.01
N GLU A 449 45.02 -31.49 14.00
CA GLU A 449 44.39 -30.89 15.19
C GLU A 449 43.56 -29.66 14.82
N VAL A 450 44.13 -28.73 14.05
CA VAL A 450 43.42 -27.55 13.54
C VAL A 450 42.21 -27.95 12.72
N LYS A 451 42.32 -28.98 11.86
CA LYS A 451 41.18 -29.51 11.11
C LYS A 451 40.09 -30.07 12.03
N CYS A 452 40.45 -30.89 13.02
CA CYS A 452 39.50 -31.47 13.97
C CYS A 452 38.76 -30.38 14.77
N ASN A 453 39.49 -29.37 15.26
CA ASN A 453 38.93 -28.23 15.99
C ASN A 453 37.97 -27.38 15.12
N ILE A 454 38.27 -27.18 13.84
CA ILE A 454 37.37 -26.50 12.90
C ILE A 454 36.12 -27.34 12.64
N GLU A 455 36.27 -28.65 12.40
CA GLU A 455 35.16 -29.54 12.07
C GLU A 455 34.20 -29.73 13.28
N GLU A 456 34.73 -29.83 14.51
CA GLU A 456 33.93 -29.81 15.75
C GLU A 456 33.22 -28.47 15.98
N ALA A 457 33.91 -27.34 15.79
CA ALA A 457 33.30 -26.01 15.92
C ALA A 457 32.18 -25.76 14.90
N VAL A 458 32.33 -26.26 13.66
CA VAL A 458 31.27 -26.22 12.63
C VAL A 458 30.08 -27.06 13.06
N ILE A 459 30.30 -28.32 13.47
CA ILE A 459 29.23 -29.21 13.95
C ILE A 459 28.48 -28.60 15.15
N GLN A 460 29.21 -27.97 16.09
CA GLN A 460 28.60 -27.28 17.22
C GLN A 460 27.74 -26.09 16.76
N ALA A 461 28.25 -25.24 15.86
CA ALA A 461 27.51 -24.10 15.33
C ALA A 461 26.26 -24.53 14.54
N GLU A 462 26.37 -25.54 13.69
CA GLU A 462 25.23 -26.11 12.94
C GLU A 462 24.17 -26.68 13.88
N SER A 463 24.57 -27.41 14.93
CA SER A 463 23.62 -27.97 15.91
C SER A 463 22.87 -26.88 16.70
N SER A 464 23.56 -25.79 17.06
CA SER A 464 22.96 -24.64 17.75
C SER A 464 21.98 -23.89 16.84
N LEU A 465 22.36 -23.66 15.58
CA LEU A 465 21.50 -22.99 14.61
C LEU A 465 20.27 -23.83 14.24
N ALA A 466 20.42 -25.15 14.11
CA ALA A 466 19.31 -26.06 13.88
C ALA A 466 18.28 -26.03 15.03
N ALA A 467 18.75 -25.97 16.29
CA ALA A 467 17.88 -25.83 17.45
C ALA A 467 17.14 -24.48 17.47
N GLU A 468 17.80 -23.36 17.12
CA GLU A 468 17.12 -22.06 17.00
C GLU A 468 16.08 -22.06 15.88
N ILE A 469 16.40 -22.66 14.72
CA ILE A 469 15.45 -22.83 13.60
C ILE A 469 14.24 -23.67 14.01
N GLU A 470 14.41 -24.74 14.80
CA GLU A 470 13.28 -25.53 15.32
C GLU A 470 12.40 -24.71 16.27
N VAL A 471 13.01 -23.97 17.21
CA VAL A 471 12.29 -23.08 18.14
C VAL A 471 11.49 -22.03 17.37
N LEU A 472 12.10 -21.33 16.40
CA LEU A 472 11.43 -20.35 15.55
C LEU A 472 10.29 -21.00 14.73
N THR A 473 10.53 -22.18 14.15
CA THR A 473 9.51 -22.94 13.41
C THR A 473 8.32 -23.31 14.30
N SER A 474 8.56 -23.70 15.55
CA SER A 474 7.50 -23.99 16.52
C SER A 474 6.67 -22.75 16.87
N ARG A 475 7.33 -21.58 17.01
CA ARG A 475 6.67 -20.30 17.29
C ARG A 475 5.84 -19.81 16.11
N THR A 476 6.31 -19.97 14.88
CA THR A 476 5.54 -19.65 13.66
C THR A 476 4.25 -20.46 13.60
N LYS A 477 4.31 -21.78 13.83
CA LYS A 477 3.10 -22.65 13.89
C LYS A 477 2.10 -22.17 14.95
N GLN A 478 2.56 -21.81 16.15
CA GLN A 478 1.69 -21.27 17.20
C GLN A 478 1.04 -19.93 16.82
N LEU A 479 1.72 -19.09 16.05
CA LEU A 479 1.17 -17.81 15.56
C LEU A 479 0.16 -18.03 14.42
N GLU A 480 0.42 -18.98 13.51
CA GLU A 480 -0.57 -19.40 12.49
C GLU A 480 -1.85 -19.96 13.11
N GLU A 481 -1.74 -20.79 14.16
CA GLU A 481 -2.91 -21.31 14.89
C GLU A 481 -3.70 -20.21 15.59
N LYS A 482 -3.03 -19.19 16.12
CA LYS A 482 -3.69 -18.01 16.71
C LYS A 482 -4.40 -17.17 15.64
N LEU A 483 -3.76 -16.94 14.50
CA LEU A 483 -4.39 -16.26 13.35
C LEU A 483 -5.64 -17.00 12.88
N LYS A 484 -5.56 -18.33 12.68
CA LYS A 484 -6.72 -19.15 12.26
C LYS A 484 -7.89 -19.09 13.25
N LYS A 485 -7.62 -18.93 14.55
CA LYS A 485 -8.66 -18.75 15.58
C LYS A 485 -9.29 -17.36 15.52
N LEU A 486 -8.48 -16.31 15.40
CA LEU A 486 -8.95 -14.92 15.28
C LEU A 486 -9.72 -14.68 13.97
N GLU A 487 -9.34 -15.34 12.88
CA GLU A 487 -10.07 -15.31 11.61
C GLU A 487 -11.48 -15.93 11.76
N ALA A 488 -11.58 -17.07 12.45
CA ALA A 488 -12.87 -17.72 12.72
C ALA A 488 -13.76 -16.89 13.67
N GLU A 489 -13.18 -16.30 14.72
CA GLU A 489 -13.87 -15.39 15.65
C GLU A 489 -14.37 -14.12 14.93
N LYS A 490 -13.57 -13.57 13.99
CA LYS A 490 -13.97 -12.47 13.10
C LYS A 490 -15.17 -12.87 12.22
N ASP A 491 -15.11 -14.04 11.58
CA ASP A 491 -16.16 -14.50 10.67
C ASP A 491 -17.47 -14.81 11.42
N GLU A 492 -17.39 -15.32 12.65
CA GLU A 492 -18.54 -15.52 13.54
C GLU A 492 -19.18 -14.18 13.93
N LEU A 493 -18.38 -13.20 14.37
CA LEU A 493 -18.85 -11.83 14.69
C LEU A 493 -19.43 -11.10 13.47
N GLU A 494 -18.85 -11.27 12.27
CA GLU A 494 -19.42 -10.70 11.04
C GLU A 494 -20.79 -11.32 10.70
N SER A 495 -20.97 -12.61 10.99
CA SER A 495 -22.27 -13.29 10.86
C SER A 495 -23.30 -12.80 11.88
N GLU A 496 -22.88 -12.53 13.13
CA GLU A 496 -23.75 -11.99 14.17
C GLU A 496 -24.19 -10.55 13.85
N VAL A 497 -23.24 -9.69 13.43
CA VAL A 497 -23.53 -8.32 12.97
C VAL A 497 -24.49 -8.32 11.78
N LYS A 498 -24.36 -9.27 10.85
CA LYS A 498 -25.32 -9.44 9.75
C LYS A 498 -26.72 -9.83 10.25
N CYS A 499 -26.82 -10.76 11.18
CA CYS A 499 -28.10 -11.19 11.79
C CYS A 499 -28.77 -10.02 12.53
N ASN A 500 -28.03 -9.33 13.40
CA ASN A 500 -28.51 -8.17 14.14
C ASN A 500 -29.00 -7.04 13.20
N ARG A 501 -28.32 -6.83 12.07
CA ARG A 501 -28.75 -5.88 11.03
C ARG A 501 -30.01 -6.32 10.28
N GLU A 502 -30.22 -7.62 10.09
CA GLU A 502 -31.48 -8.14 9.52
C GLU A 502 -32.66 -7.89 10.47
N VAL A 503 -32.46 -8.11 11.79
CA VAL A 503 -33.44 -7.78 12.84
C VAL A 503 -33.71 -6.28 12.96
N GLU A 504 -32.68 -5.43 12.85
CA GLU A 504 -32.84 -3.96 12.80
C GLU A 504 -33.76 -3.54 11.64
N ASN A 505 -33.60 -4.14 10.46
CA ASN A 505 -34.42 -3.83 9.29
C ASN A 505 -35.88 -4.32 9.46
N THR A 506 -36.13 -5.47 10.08
CA THR A 506 -37.51 -5.93 10.34
C THR A 506 -38.21 -5.05 11.38
N LEU A 507 -37.55 -4.73 12.50
CA LEU A 507 -38.09 -3.84 13.52
C LEU A 507 -38.37 -2.44 12.96
N ARG A 508 -37.50 -1.94 12.06
CA ARG A 508 -37.74 -0.67 11.36
C ARG A 508 -38.97 -0.73 10.45
N PHE A 509 -39.19 -1.83 9.73
CA PHE A 509 -40.38 -2.01 8.89
C PHE A 509 -41.67 -2.12 9.73
N GLU A 510 -41.61 -2.79 10.88
CA GLU A 510 -42.72 -2.85 11.84
C GLU A 510 -43.05 -1.45 12.40
N LEU A 511 -42.04 -0.65 12.77
CA LEU A 511 -42.24 0.74 13.21
C LEU A 511 -42.82 1.64 12.12
N GLU A 512 -42.38 1.50 10.87
CA GLU A 512 -42.95 2.22 9.71
C GLU A 512 -44.42 1.84 9.51
N THR A 513 -44.76 0.56 9.66
CA THR A 513 -46.14 0.03 9.56
C THR A 513 -47.03 0.57 10.68
N ILE A 514 -46.58 0.49 11.94
CA ILE A 514 -47.27 1.05 13.11
C ILE A 514 -47.47 2.57 12.97
N THR A 515 -46.53 3.26 12.32
CA THR A 515 -46.64 4.71 12.05
C THR A 515 -47.74 5.00 11.02
N CYS A 516 -47.87 4.19 9.96
CA CYS A 516 -48.99 4.27 9.02
C CYS A 516 -50.34 3.97 9.70
N ASP A 517 -50.45 2.89 10.47
CA ASP A 517 -51.67 2.53 11.20
C ASP A 517 -52.08 3.63 12.18
N LYS A 518 -51.11 4.25 12.86
CA LYS A 518 -51.33 5.41 13.72
C LYS A 518 -51.90 6.59 12.94
N MET A 519 -51.31 6.97 11.81
CA MET A 519 -51.82 8.07 10.98
C MET A 519 -53.25 7.77 10.49
N GLU A 520 -53.56 6.52 10.11
CA GLU A 520 -54.93 6.13 9.76
C GLU A 520 -55.91 6.30 10.93
N LEU A 521 -55.52 5.96 12.16
CA LEU A 521 -56.35 6.14 13.36
C LEU A 521 -56.53 7.62 13.73
N GLU A 522 -55.49 8.44 13.58
CA GLU A 522 -55.57 9.90 13.78
C GLU A 522 -56.53 10.55 12.76
N ASN A 523 -56.44 10.20 11.47
CA ASN A 523 -57.40 10.66 10.44
C ASN A 523 -58.84 10.19 10.71
N LYS A 524 -59.02 8.96 11.22
CA LYS A 524 -60.35 8.43 11.60
C LYS A 524 -60.91 9.19 12.81
N LEU A 525 -60.08 9.56 13.77
CA LEU A 525 -60.47 10.36 14.94
C LEU A 525 -60.90 11.77 14.53
N GLU A 526 -60.09 12.49 13.73
CA GLU A 526 -60.41 13.83 13.23
C GLU A 526 -61.76 13.84 12.49
N LYS A 527 -62.01 12.84 11.64
CA LYS A 527 -63.30 12.68 10.96
C LYS A 527 -64.47 12.47 11.93
N MET A 528 -64.31 11.66 12.96
CA MET A 528 -65.33 11.48 14.00
C MET A 528 -65.58 12.75 14.83
N GLU A 529 -64.56 13.60 15.02
CA GLU A 529 -64.70 14.89 15.70
C GLU A 529 -65.46 15.91 14.85
N VAL A 530 -65.23 15.92 13.53
CA VAL A 530 -66.04 16.72 12.57
C VAL A 530 -67.50 16.26 12.55
N GLU A 531 -67.76 14.95 12.41
CA GLU A 531 -69.14 14.41 12.44
C GLU A 531 -69.85 14.71 13.76
N LYS A 532 -69.13 14.64 14.90
CA LYS A 532 -69.64 15.04 16.21
C LYS A 532 -69.98 16.54 16.27
N ALA A 533 -69.17 17.40 15.67
CA ALA A 533 -69.44 18.84 15.60
C ALA A 533 -70.65 19.17 14.72
N GLU A 534 -70.79 18.52 13.56
CA GLU A 534 -71.97 18.65 12.68
C GLU A 534 -73.25 18.18 13.40
N LEU A 535 -73.19 17.03 14.09
CA LEU A 535 -74.31 16.53 14.88
C LEU A 535 -74.68 17.48 16.03
N GLN A 536 -73.70 18.06 16.73
CA GLN A 536 -73.94 19.06 17.78
C GLN A 536 -74.66 20.30 17.22
N ILE A 537 -74.20 20.83 16.08
CA ILE A 537 -74.86 21.96 15.40
C ILE A 537 -76.30 21.59 15.01
N SER A 538 -76.53 20.38 14.48
CA SER A 538 -77.87 19.91 14.13
C SER A 538 -78.80 19.80 15.35
N PHE A 539 -78.26 19.34 16.49
CA PHE A 539 -78.99 19.23 17.75
C PHE A 539 -79.38 20.60 18.30
N ASP A 540 -78.47 21.58 18.32
CA ASP A 540 -78.79 22.93 18.77
C ASP A 540 -79.80 23.64 17.84
N ILE A 541 -79.75 23.42 16.53
CA ILE A 541 -80.78 23.90 15.58
C ILE A 541 -82.16 23.28 15.88
N ILE A 542 -82.24 21.98 16.18
CA ILE A 542 -83.49 21.30 16.53
C ILE A 542 -84.04 21.82 17.87
N LYS A 543 -83.15 22.00 18.85
CA LYS A 543 -83.44 22.53 20.18
C LYS A 543 -83.94 23.98 20.14
N ASP A 544 -83.41 24.82 19.26
CA ASP A 544 -83.90 26.19 19.10
C ASP A 544 -85.25 26.23 18.37
N LYS A 545 -85.43 25.42 17.30
CA LYS A 545 -86.76 25.24 16.67
C LYS A 545 -87.83 24.68 17.62
N TYR A 546 -87.43 23.85 18.57
CA TYR A 546 -88.33 23.36 19.61
C TYR A 546 -88.79 24.50 20.54
N LYS A 547 -87.88 25.41 20.95
CA LYS A 547 -88.25 26.63 21.70
C LYS A 547 -89.18 27.54 20.90
N GLU A 548 -88.88 27.77 19.61
CA GLU A 548 -89.75 28.55 18.71
C GLU A 548 -91.16 27.96 18.65
N SER A 549 -91.27 26.63 18.48
CA SER A 549 -92.56 25.93 18.48
C SER A 549 -93.25 25.95 19.85
N GLN A 550 -92.51 25.96 20.96
CA GLN A 550 -93.06 26.07 22.31
C GLN A 550 -93.66 27.46 22.58
N VAL A 551 -92.98 28.53 22.15
CA VAL A 551 -93.51 29.91 22.21
C VAL A 551 -94.74 30.05 21.29
N CYS A 552 -94.70 29.47 20.09
CA CYS A 552 -95.84 29.46 19.16
C CYS A 552 -97.07 28.72 19.74
N LEU A 553 -96.87 27.63 20.48
CA LEU A 553 -97.94 26.95 21.20
C LEU A 553 -98.54 27.84 22.31
N GLN A 554 -97.71 28.49 23.13
CA GLN A 554 -98.18 29.42 24.16
C GLN A 554 -98.96 30.60 23.56
N GLU A 555 -98.51 31.12 22.41
CA GLU A 555 -99.24 32.14 21.64
C GLU A 555 -100.61 31.67 21.11
N ILE A 556 -100.78 30.38 20.84
CA ILE A 556 -102.06 29.79 20.40
C ILE A 556 -102.95 29.51 21.62
N GLU A 557 -102.38 29.05 22.73
CA GLU A 557 -103.07 28.84 24.00
C GLU A 557 -103.67 30.16 24.53
N THR A 558 -102.91 31.25 24.56
CA THR A 558 -103.43 32.56 24.99
C THR A 558 -104.51 33.12 24.05
N LYS A 559 -104.40 32.91 22.72
CA LYS A 559 -105.44 33.30 21.76
C LYS A 559 -106.71 32.44 21.91
N LEU A 560 -106.57 31.18 22.32
CA LEU A 560 -107.69 30.31 22.63
C LEU A 560 -108.39 30.74 23.93
N GLU A 561 -107.65 31.17 24.95
CA GLU A 561 -108.21 31.78 26.17
C GLU A 561 -108.95 33.10 25.86
N GLU A 562 -108.36 33.98 25.04
CA GLU A 562 -108.98 35.22 24.57
C GLU A 562 -110.33 34.94 23.89
N ILE A 563 -110.36 34.06 22.87
CA ILE A 563 -111.59 33.63 22.18
C ILE A 563 -112.60 32.99 23.14
N GLN A 564 -112.16 32.25 24.16
CA GLN A 564 -113.07 31.72 25.20
C GLN A 564 -113.67 32.83 26.08
N THR A 565 -112.97 33.95 26.31
CA THR A 565 -113.56 35.12 27.00
C THR A 565 -114.53 35.90 26.12
N GLU A 566 -114.20 36.12 24.84
CA GLU A 566 -115.12 36.71 23.87
C GLU A 566 -116.40 35.87 23.75
N MET A 567 -116.29 34.55 23.66
CA MET A 567 -117.43 33.64 23.56
C MET A 567 -118.32 33.68 24.80
N LYS A 568 -117.77 33.87 26.02
CA LYS A 568 -118.57 34.07 27.24
C LYS A 568 -119.37 35.37 27.16
N LEU A 569 -118.71 36.47 26.81
CA LEU A 569 -119.34 37.80 26.69
C LEU A 569 -120.42 37.82 25.59
N VAL A 570 -120.20 37.14 24.46
CA VAL A 570 -121.22 36.97 23.40
C VAL A 570 -122.42 36.15 23.89
N ASN A 571 -122.22 35.12 24.72
CA ASN A 571 -123.32 34.35 25.31
C ASN A 571 -124.11 35.18 26.36
N GLU A 572 -123.42 36.04 27.12
CA GLU A 572 -124.05 36.96 28.08
C GLU A 572 -124.89 38.03 27.36
N LEU A 573 -124.34 38.65 26.31
CA LEU A 573 -125.09 39.58 25.44
C LEU A 573 -126.27 38.88 24.73
N LYS A 574 -126.11 37.63 24.31
CA LYS A 574 -127.20 36.82 23.74
C LYS A 574 -128.34 36.62 24.76
N ALA A 575 -128.02 36.28 26.00
CA ALA A 575 -129.02 36.09 27.05
C ALA A 575 -129.78 37.41 27.37
N GLU A 576 -129.09 38.55 27.36
CA GLU A 576 -129.71 39.87 27.50
C GLU A 576 -130.65 40.21 26.32
N VAL A 577 -130.23 39.92 25.07
CA VAL A 577 -131.11 40.09 23.89
C VAL A 577 -132.32 39.15 23.95
N GLU A 578 -132.16 37.91 24.39
CA GLU A 578 -133.28 36.98 24.61
C GLU A 578 -134.23 37.49 25.71
N SER A 579 -133.71 38.09 26.78
CA SER A 579 -134.50 38.77 27.82
C SER A 579 -135.34 39.93 27.24
N GLN A 580 -134.73 40.79 26.42
CA GLN A 580 -135.40 41.92 25.78
C GLN A 580 -136.50 41.47 24.79
N ILE A 581 -136.25 40.39 24.01
CA ILE A 581 -137.26 39.79 23.12
C ILE A 581 -138.46 39.28 23.93
N ASN A 582 -138.23 38.55 25.02
CA ASN A 582 -139.30 38.04 25.89
C ASN A 582 -140.13 39.18 26.50
N ALA A 583 -139.51 40.30 26.89
CA ALA A 583 -140.20 41.48 27.39
C ALA A 583 -141.08 42.15 26.31
N LEU A 584 -140.58 42.29 25.08
CA LEU A 584 -141.33 42.83 23.95
C LEU A 584 -142.51 41.91 23.55
N GLU A 585 -142.33 40.58 23.60
CA GLU A 585 -143.40 39.63 23.32
C GLU A 585 -144.51 39.68 24.39
N ALA A 586 -144.14 39.85 25.66
CA ALA A 586 -145.10 40.10 26.73
C ALA A 586 -145.87 41.42 26.52
N GLU A 587 -145.20 42.50 26.14
CA GLU A 587 -145.86 43.77 25.82
C GLU A 587 -146.83 43.62 24.63
N ALA A 588 -146.42 42.92 23.57
CA ALA A 588 -147.27 42.61 22.41
C ALA A 588 -148.54 41.82 22.82
N LYS A 589 -148.41 40.83 23.71
CA LYS A 589 -149.56 40.09 24.26
C LYS A 589 -150.52 41.01 25.04
N THR A 590 -150.01 41.96 25.85
CA THR A 590 -150.89 42.93 26.54
C THR A 590 -151.57 43.91 25.58
N LYS A 591 -150.92 44.27 24.47
CA LYS A 591 -151.53 45.08 23.39
C LYS A 591 -152.63 44.30 22.67
N SER A 592 -152.43 43.01 22.39
CA SER A 592 -153.45 42.12 21.81
C SER A 592 -154.70 42.05 22.69
N ALA A 593 -154.56 41.79 23.99
CA ALA A 593 -155.69 41.72 24.92
C ALA A 593 -156.47 43.06 25.02
N LYS A 594 -155.79 44.20 24.84
CA LYS A 594 -156.47 45.51 24.74
C LYS A 594 -157.25 45.69 23.44
N ILE A 595 -156.77 45.12 22.33
CA ILE A 595 -157.50 45.15 21.05
C ILE A 595 -158.80 44.32 21.17
N GLU A 596 -158.71 43.10 21.69
CA GLU A 596 -159.89 42.23 21.92
C GLU A 596 -160.94 42.92 22.80
N SER A 597 -160.52 43.63 23.86
CA SER A 597 -161.42 44.42 24.71
C SER A 597 -162.13 45.56 23.95
N LEU A 598 -161.43 46.26 23.06
CA LEU A 598 -161.98 47.37 22.28
C LEU A 598 -162.94 46.88 21.19
N GLU A 599 -162.66 45.74 20.56
CA GLU A 599 -163.54 45.12 19.56
C GLU A 599 -164.86 44.66 20.18
N GLU A 600 -164.83 44.10 21.39
CA GLU A 600 -166.00 43.69 22.15
C GLU A 600 -166.85 44.90 22.61
N ASP A 601 -166.24 46.04 22.95
CA ASP A 601 -166.98 47.27 23.27
C ASP A 601 -167.59 47.94 22.01
N MET A 602 -166.86 48.01 20.89
CA MET A 602 -167.41 48.43 19.59
C MET A 602 -168.61 47.57 19.15
N ARG A 603 -168.58 46.27 19.49
CA ARG A 603 -169.68 45.33 19.21
C ARG A 603 -170.94 45.67 20.02
N LYS A 604 -170.80 46.08 21.28
CA LYS A 604 -171.91 46.54 22.14
C LYS A 604 -172.48 47.87 21.65
N GLU A 605 -171.62 48.82 21.29
CA GLU A 605 -172.04 50.13 20.77
C GLU A 605 -172.94 50.00 19.53
N ARG A 606 -172.54 49.15 18.56
CA ARG A 606 -173.33 48.87 17.35
C ARG A 606 -174.76 48.40 17.67
N LEU A 607 -174.92 47.51 18.64
CA LEU A 607 -176.25 47.04 19.09
C LEU A 607 -177.11 48.18 19.65
N THR A 608 -176.52 49.11 20.41
CA THR A 608 -177.24 50.29 20.91
C THR A 608 -177.56 51.32 19.82
N SER A 609 -176.71 51.47 18.81
CA SER A 609 -176.98 52.26 17.60
C SER A 609 -178.19 51.73 16.82
N ASP A 610 -178.27 50.41 16.63
CA ASP A 610 -179.38 49.78 15.90
C ASP A 610 -180.70 49.79 16.71
N GLU A 611 -180.63 49.94 18.03
CA GLU A 611 -181.77 50.23 18.91
C GLU A 611 -182.26 51.68 18.77
N LEU A 612 -181.34 52.65 18.76
CA LEU A 612 -181.64 54.06 18.48
C LEU A 612 -182.27 54.26 17.09
N ARG A 613 -181.72 53.60 16.06
CA ARG A 613 -182.23 53.69 14.68
C ARG A 613 -183.69 53.23 14.55
N ARG A 614 -184.14 52.29 15.38
CA ARG A 614 -185.55 51.86 15.43
C ARG A 614 -186.47 52.88 16.11
N LYS A 615 -185.96 53.74 16.99
CA LYS A 615 -186.75 54.79 17.67
C LYS A 615 -186.95 56.04 16.82
N CYS A 616 -185.95 56.46 16.04
CA CYS A 616 -186.11 57.61 15.12
C CYS A 616 -187.26 57.39 14.13
N LYS A 617 -187.41 56.15 13.65
CA LYS A 617 -188.42 55.75 12.67
C LYS A 617 -189.88 55.80 13.17
N ALA A 618 -190.10 56.05 14.46
CA ALA A 618 -191.44 56.19 15.06
C ALA A 618 -191.82 57.66 15.34
N LEU A 619 -190.90 58.62 15.17
CA LEU A 619 -191.14 60.05 15.39
C LEU A 619 -191.39 60.83 14.09
N GLU A 620 -191.06 60.24 12.93
CA GLU A 620 -191.37 60.84 11.61
C GLU A 620 -192.86 60.70 11.22
N GLU A 621 -193.63 59.81 11.85
CA GLU A 621 -195.04 59.55 11.51
C GLU A 621 -196.04 60.54 12.16
N GLU A 622 -195.58 61.50 12.98
CA GLU A 622 -196.46 62.35 13.82
C GLU A 622 -196.50 63.86 13.43
N VAL A 623 -195.76 64.31 12.40
CA VAL A 623 -195.59 65.75 12.10
C VAL A 623 -196.01 66.16 10.67
N SER A 624 -197.22 66.77 10.55
CA SER A 624 -197.75 67.54 9.41
C SER A 624 -197.94 66.82 8.06
N LEU A 625 -199.03 67.00 7.29
CA LEU A 625 -200.24 67.82 7.39
C LEU A 625 -200.07 69.37 7.41
N HIS A 626 -200.39 69.97 6.25
CA HIS A 626 -200.71 71.39 5.94
C HIS A 626 -199.57 72.46 5.88
N GLN A 627 -199.47 73.36 4.87
CA GLN A 627 -200.14 73.45 3.53
C GLN A 627 -199.52 74.52 2.55
N GLU A 628 -199.41 74.19 1.25
CA GLU A 628 -199.48 75.01 -0.03
C GLU A 628 -198.64 76.28 -0.46
N ASN A 629 -198.26 76.27 -1.76
CA ASN A 629 -198.25 77.32 -2.83
C ASN A 629 -197.30 78.58 -2.92
N ALA A 630 -196.33 78.49 -3.86
CA ALA A 630 -196.04 79.40 -5.01
C ALA A 630 -195.34 80.82 -4.94
N ILE A 631 -194.02 80.84 -5.26
CA ILE A 631 -193.21 81.77 -6.14
C ILE A 631 -193.21 83.33 -5.97
N LYS A 632 -192.08 83.94 -5.54
CA LYS A 632 -191.29 85.07 -6.19
C LYS A 632 -190.21 85.75 -5.28
N ASN A 633 -189.25 86.48 -5.88
CA ASN A 633 -188.23 87.45 -5.32
C ASN A 633 -187.03 86.88 -4.50
N GLU A 634 -186.04 87.69 -4.03
CA GLU A 634 -184.95 88.42 -4.76
C GLU A 634 -183.82 88.97 -3.82
N THR A 635 -182.53 88.76 -4.18
CA THR A 635 -181.29 89.58 -3.87
C THR A 635 -180.62 89.62 -2.44
N ILE A 636 -179.26 89.62 -2.43
CA ILE A 636 -178.24 89.83 -1.34
C ILE A 636 -178.22 88.75 -0.22
N GLU A 637 -177.19 87.90 0.02
CA GLU A 637 -175.76 88.09 0.39
C GLU A 637 -175.52 88.88 1.70
N PRO A 638 -174.46 88.59 2.50
CA PRO A 638 -173.26 87.75 2.24
C PRO A 638 -173.51 86.24 2.47
N LYS A 639 -172.58 85.25 2.46
CA LYS A 639 -171.23 84.90 1.91
C LYS A 639 -170.57 83.96 2.96
N ILE A 640 -169.71 82.97 2.69
CA ILE A 640 -169.11 82.32 1.51
C ILE A 640 -168.57 80.96 2.05
N LYS A 641 -168.53 79.79 1.37
CA LYS A 641 -169.00 79.24 0.07
C LYS A 641 -169.09 77.69 0.29
N GLN A 642 -169.59 76.81 -0.58
CA GLN A 642 -170.09 76.85 -1.96
C GLN A 642 -171.13 75.72 -2.12
N GLU A 643 -172.10 75.88 -3.01
CA GLU A 643 -173.08 74.83 -3.39
C GLU A 643 -173.11 74.68 -4.93
N ASP A 644 -174.25 74.52 -5.62
CA ASP A 644 -174.36 74.31 -7.10
C ASP A 644 -173.82 72.94 -7.62
N ILE A 645 -174.53 72.07 -8.35
CA ILE A 645 -175.93 72.01 -8.84
C ILE A 645 -176.37 70.53 -8.90
N GLU A 646 -177.57 70.18 -8.44
CA GLU A 646 -178.22 68.89 -8.75
C GLU A 646 -179.10 69.02 -10.00
N THR A 647 -178.77 68.32 -11.12
CA THR A 647 -179.71 67.77 -12.13
C THR A 647 -178.92 67.08 -13.27
N ALA A 648 -178.81 65.76 -13.21
CA ALA A 648 -178.36 64.92 -14.33
C ALA A 648 -179.21 63.66 -14.54
N ALA A 649 -180.34 63.54 -13.85
CA ALA A 649 -181.26 62.39 -13.89
C ALA A 649 -181.84 62.08 -15.29
N GLY A 650 -181.74 63.03 -16.24
CA GLY A 650 -182.16 62.86 -17.64
C GLY A 650 -181.05 62.46 -18.63
N LYS A 651 -179.80 62.21 -18.20
CA LYS A 651 -178.68 61.81 -19.08
C LYS A 651 -178.01 60.50 -18.60
N LEU A 652 -178.80 59.45 -18.39
CA LEU A 652 -179.26 58.52 -19.45
C LEU A 652 -178.15 57.60 -19.98
N ALA A 653 -178.01 56.43 -19.34
CA ALA A 653 -177.63 55.11 -19.88
C ALA A 653 -176.33 54.91 -20.73
N ASN A 654 -175.73 55.97 -21.25
CA ASN A 654 -174.60 55.89 -22.19
C ASN A 654 -173.26 56.05 -21.50
N CYS A 655 -173.15 56.80 -20.39
CA CYS A 655 -171.92 56.82 -19.58
C CYS A 655 -171.70 55.51 -18.80
N GLN A 656 -172.76 54.87 -18.29
CA GLN A 656 -172.66 53.55 -17.67
C GLN A 656 -172.27 52.45 -18.68
N LYS A 657 -172.67 52.59 -19.96
CA LYS A 657 -172.15 51.72 -21.03
C LYS A 657 -170.70 52.07 -21.41
N THR A 658 -170.34 53.35 -21.53
CA THR A 658 -168.96 53.76 -21.87
C THR A 658 -167.94 53.38 -20.80
N ILE A 659 -168.24 53.52 -19.50
CA ILE A 659 -167.29 53.14 -18.43
C ILE A 659 -167.22 51.61 -18.27
N ALA A 660 -168.31 50.87 -18.49
CA ALA A 660 -168.23 49.41 -18.61
C ALA A 660 -167.47 48.94 -19.87
N SER A 661 -167.46 49.75 -20.94
CA SER A 661 -166.64 49.52 -22.14
C SER A 661 -165.17 49.83 -21.87
N LEU A 662 -164.84 50.99 -21.29
CA LEU A 662 -163.47 51.34 -20.86
C LEU A 662 -162.95 50.36 -19.79
N GLY A 663 -163.79 49.83 -18.90
CA GLY A 663 -163.43 48.73 -17.99
C GLY A 663 -163.04 47.41 -18.68
N LYS A 664 -163.27 47.30 -20.00
CA LYS A 664 -162.79 46.21 -20.88
C LYS A 664 -161.90 46.69 -22.05
N GLN A 665 -161.73 48.01 -22.22
CA GLN A 665 -161.01 48.65 -23.34
C GLN A 665 -159.97 49.69 -22.90
N LEU A 666 -159.72 49.80 -21.59
CA LEU A 666 -158.41 50.07 -20.99
C LEU A 666 -157.86 48.70 -20.50
N GLN A 667 -157.98 47.64 -21.31
CA GLN A 667 -156.95 47.23 -22.28
C GLN A 667 -155.63 46.94 -21.54
N SER A 668 -155.13 45.70 -21.48
CA SER A 668 -154.76 44.86 -22.63
C SER A 668 -153.90 45.56 -23.70
N LEU A 669 -153.43 46.77 -23.41
CA LEU A 669 -152.56 47.61 -24.24
C LEU A 669 -151.85 48.71 -23.41
N ALA A 670 -151.71 48.50 -22.10
CA ALA A 670 -150.72 49.18 -21.26
C ALA A 670 -149.43 48.34 -21.25
N THR A 671 -148.74 48.33 -22.39
CA THR A 671 -147.51 47.56 -22.62
C THR A 671 -146.27 48.41 -22.40
N LEU A 672 -145.22 47.75 -21.88
CA LEU A 672 -143.80 48.07 -22.07
C LEU A 672 -143.18 49.19 -21.18
N GLU A 673 -141.94 48.88 -20.76
CA GLU A 673 -140.88 49.70 -20.13
C GLU A 673 -141.19 50.41 -18.78
N ASP A 674 -140.45 50.23 -17.66
CA ASP A 674 -139.03 49.88 -17.35
C ASP A 674 -138.11 51.12 -17.17
N PHE A 675 -136.96 50.91 -16.51
CA PHE A 675 -135.84 51.82 -16.21
C PHE A 675 -135.90 52.78 -15.00
N LEU A 676 -135.43 52.24 -13.86
CA LEU A 676 -134.34 52.75 -12.99
C LEU A 676 -134.54 53.84 -11.90
N ILE A 677 -134.18 53.41 -10.67
CA ILE A 677 -133.36 54.07 -9.62
C ILE A 677 -134.00 55.13 -8.68
N ASP A 678 -134.11 54.76 -7.40
CA ASP A 678 -134.13 55.67 -6.24
C ASP A 678 -132.68 55.98 -5.78
N THR A 679 -132.20 57.19 -5.43
CA THR A 679 -132.79 58.47 -4.97
C THR A 679 -132.86 58.63 -3.43
N ALA A 680 -132.43 59.73 -2.78
CA ALA A 680 -131.25 60.63 -2.93
C ALA A 680 -131.24 61.69 -1.79
N SER A 681 -130.07 62.25 -1.44
CA SER A 681 -129.83 63.71 -1.22
C SER A 681 -128.33 63.97 -0.93
N ILE A 682 -127.52 64.74 -1.69
CA ILE A 682 -127.63 66.14 -2.22
C ILE A 682 -127.29 67.15 -1.10
N PRO A 683 -126.42 68.19 -1.28
CA PRO A 683 -126.16 69.00 -2.51
C PRO A 683 -124.66 69.06 -2.98
N MET A 684 -124.22 69.75 -4.07
CA MET A 684 -124.85 70.71 -5.02
C MET A 684 -124.10 70.82 -6.39
N VAL A 685 -124.81 71.26 -7.46
CA VAL A 685 -124.37 71.97 -8.71
C VAL A 685 -123.57 71.27 -9.83
N ALA A 686 -124.32 70.88 -10.89
CA ALA A 686 -124.17 71.19 -12.33
C ALA A 686 -123.09 70.57 -13.28
N ASN A 687 -123.63 69.82 -14.26
CA ASN A 687 -123.47 69.93 -15.74
C ASN A 687 -122.12 69.83 -16.47
N GLY A 688 -122.14 69.10 -17.61
CA GLY A 688 -121.53 69.60 -18.86
C GLY A 688 -120.90 68.59 -19.82
N VAL A 689 -121.70 67.84 -20.60
CA VAL A 689 -121.20 66.91 -21.65
C VAL A 689 -120.41 67.62 -22.74
N SER A 690 -119.17 67.19 -23.02
CA SER A 690 -118.60 67.08 -24.37
C SER A 690 -117.19 66.44 -24.42
N SER A 691 -116.78 66.12 -25.65
CA SER A 691 -115.52 65.51 -26.09
C SER A 691 -114.20 66.17 -25.66
N SER A 692 -113.13 65.35 -25.71
CA SER A 692 -111.71 65.69 -25.98
C SER A 692 -110.84 66.25 -24.84
N SER A 693 -109.52 66.13 -25.03
CA SER A 693 -108.42 66.74 -24.25
C SER A 693 -108.24 66.20 -22.81
N SER A 694 -107.04 65.67 -22.51
CA SER A 694 -105.95 66.33 -21.76
C SER A 694 -106.04 66.01 -20.25
N SER A 695 -105.04 65.36 -19.63
CA SER A 695 -103.79 65.98 -19.13
C SER A 695 -104.08 67.27 -18.35
N GLU A 696 -103.58 67.50 -17.13
CA GLU A 696 -102.46 66.92 -16.35
C GLU A 696 -102.55 67.54 -14.92
N SER A 697 -101.68 67.37 -13.92
CA SER A 697 -100.40 66.71 -13.63
C SER A 697 -100.44 66.29 -12.13
N TRP A 698 -99.49 65.59 -11.49
CA TRP A 698 -98.04 65.43 -11.69
C TRP A 698 -97.63 64.00 -11.24
N LYS A 699 -96.53 63.33 -11.67
CA LYS A 699 -95.75 63.18 -12.93
C LYS A 699 -94.54 62.27 -12.58
N VAL A 700 -93.96 61.37 -13.41
CA VAL A 700 -94.28 60.75 -14.72
C VAL A 700 -93.30 59.55 -14.90
N HIS A 701 -93.50 58.46 -15.65
CA HIS A 701 -94.65 58.01 -16.44
C HIS A 701 -94.93 56.49 -16.23
N LYS A 702 -94.49 55.60 -17.13
CA LYS A 702 -94.52 54.12 -17.10
C LYS A 702 -93.42 53.55 -18.03
N ASN A 703 -93.19 52.23 -17.98
CA ASN A 703 -92.41 51.50 -18.99
C ASN A 703 -93.08 51.55 -20.38
N GLU A 704 -92.30 51.62 -21.47
CA GLU A 704 -92.18 50.52 -22.46
C GLU A 704 -91.12 50.76 -23.56
N THR A 705 -90.39 49.68 -23.84
CA THR A 705 -89.86 49.13 -25.12
C THR A 705 -89.46 50.02 -26.33
N PHE A 706 -88.26 49.70 -26.85
CA PHE A 706 -87.79 49.68 -28.26
C PHE A 706 -87.04 50.88 -28.90
N MET A 707 -85.96 50.49 -29.59
CA MET A 707 -85.26 51.07 -30.76
C MET A 707 -84.16 52.15 -30.58
N ALA A 708 -83.00 51.80 -31.16
CA ALA A 708 -81.97 52.66 -31.77
C ALA A 708 -81.07 53.51 -30.84
N ARG A 709 -79.76 53.67 -31.11
CA ARG A 709 -78.89 53.07 -32.16
C ARG A 709 -77.39 53.22 -31.84
N ASN A 710 -76.56 52.58 -32.67
CA ASN A 710 -75.18 52.94 -33.01
C ASN A 710 -74.05 52.67 -31.99
N HIS A 711 -73.50 51.46 -32.12
CA HIS A 711 -72.06 51.24 -32.37
C HIS A 711 -71.50 52.16 -33.49
N PRO A 712 -70.18 52.35 -33.61
CA PRO A 712 -69.34 51.44 -34.43
C PRO A 712 -68.56 50.42 -33.58
N GLU A 713 -68.46 49.12 -33.89
CA GLU A 713 -68.07 48.38 -35.12
C GLU A 713 -66.55 48.37 -35.37
N SER A 714 -65.92 47.34 -35.95
CA SER A 714 -66.33 45.96 -36.36
C SER A 714 -65.06 45.06 -36.24
N ILE A 715 -64.99 43.74 -36.45
CA ILE A 715 -65.72 42.71 -37.23
C ILE A 715 -65.99 41.53 -36.26
N LYS A 716 -67.17 40.88 -36.18
CA LYS A 716 -67.89 39.97 -37.12
C LYS A 716 -67.29 38.53 -37.24
N PRO A 717 -68.13 37.47 -37.43
CA PRO A 717 -68.19 36.41 -36.41
C PRO A 717 -68.43 34.98 -36.99
N THR A 718 -69.19 34.15 -36.26
CA THR A 718 -69.82 32.85 -36.61
C THR A 718 -68.94 31.58 -36.55
N LYS A 719 -69.50 30.37 -36.39
CA LYS A 719 -70.61 29.83 -35.55
C LYS A 719 -70.60 28.29 -35.69
N GLU A 720 -71.26 27.58 -34.76
CA GLU A 720 -71.82 26.22 -34.93
C GLU A 720 -70.89 24.97 -35.07
N THR A 721 -71.07 24.06 -34.10
CA THR A 721 -71.41 22.63 -34.33
C THR A 721 -70.32 21.60 -34.68
N SER A 722 -69.79 20.98 -33.60
CA SER A 722 -69.60 19.52 -33.42
C SER A 722 -68.37 18.77 -33.98
N SER A 723 -68.20 17.55 -33.46
CA SER A 723 -67.41 16.40 -33.95
C SER A 723 -65.88 16.35 -33.76
N SER A 724 -65.48 15.74 -32.63
CA SER A 724 -64.56 14.57 -32.50
C SER A 724 -63.17 14.51 -33.18
N LEU A 725 -62.14 14.29 -32.35
CA LEU A 725 -60.90 13.49 -32.58
C LEU A 725 -59.92 14.03 -33.66
N SER A 726 -58.58 14.03 -33.50
CA SER A 726 -57.73 12.98 -32.90
C SER A 726 -56.29 13.43 -32.56
N SER A 727 -55.60 12.62 -31.74
CA SER A 727 -54.14 12.37 -31.65
C SER A 727 -53.09 13.43 -32.11
N SER A 728 -52.57 14.17 -31.13
CA SER A 728 -51.13 14.24 -30.77
C SER A 728 -50.02 14.01 -31.83
N SER A 729 -49.43 15.11 -32.32
CA SER A 729 -48.02 15.29 -32.77
C SER A 729 -47.87 16.71 -33.38
N SER A 730 -46.74 17.42 -33.37
CA SER A 730 -45.49 17.36 -32.60
C SER A 730 -44.70 18.70 -32.82
N SER A 731 -43.52 18.85 -32.21
CA SER A 731 -42.38 19.62 -32.77
C SER A 731 -42.46 21.14 -33.04
N ALA A 732 -41.89 21.90 -32.09
CA ALA A 732 -40.70 22.76 -32.28
C ALA A 732 -40.76 24.22 -32.82
N ALA A 733 -39.80 25.02 -32.31
CA ALA A 733 -39.38 26.39 -32.67
C ALA A 733 -40.40 27.52 -32.36
N VAL A 734 -40.04 28.80 -32.07
CA VAL A 734 -38.93 29.66 -32.55
C VAL A 734 -38.51 30.73 -31.49
N SER A 735 -37.23 31.13 -31.47
CA SER A 735 -36.58 32.34 -30.87
C SER A 735 -36.52 32.56 -29.33
N VAL A 736 -35.47 33.11 -28.65
CA VAL A 736 -34.23 33.91 -28.95
C VAL A 736 -34.40 35.44 -28.81
N PRO A 737 -33.49 36.24 -28.15
CA PRO A 737 -32.45 35.93 -27.13
C PRO A 737 -32.25 37.02 -26.01
N VAL A 738 -31.22 36.86 -25.16
CA VAL A 738 -30.16 37.85 -24.71
C VAL A 738 -29.52 37.30 -23.41
N SER A 739 -28.33 36.67 -23.45
CA SER A 739 -26.95 37.24 -23.28
C SER A 739 -26.56 37.46 -21.79
N SER A 740 -25.38 37.08 -21.27
CA SER A 740 -24.12 36.52 -21.84
C SER A 740 -23.59 35.37 -20.96
N ASN A 741 -22.92 34.31 -21.45
CA ASN A 741 -21.58 34.22 -22.07
C ASN A 741 -20.45 34.47 -21.02
N ARG A 742 -19.39 33.67 -20.85
CA ARG A 742 -18.82 32.49 -21.58
C ARG A 742 -17.99 31.66 -20.57
N GLY A 743 -18.03 30.32 -20.53
CA GLY A 743 -17.28 29.36 -21.37
C GLY A 743 -15.82 29.20 -20.89
N ILE A 744 -15.20 28.02 -20.79
CA ILE A 744 -15.22 26.77 -21.59
C ILE A 744 -15.05 25.57 -20.58
N SER A 745 -15.87 24.50 -20.55
CA SER A 745 -15.98 23.34 -21.48
C SER A 745 -14.72 22.46 -21.52
N GLU A 746 -14.72 21.12 -21.66
CA GLU A 746 -15.75 20.06 -21.71
C GLU A 746 -15.02 18.70 -21.36
N LYS A 747 -15.56 17.60 -20.80
CA LYS A 747 -16.78 16.78 -21.07
C LYS A 747 -16.77 16.15 -22.50
N ASN A 748 -17.17 14.88 -22.73
CA ASN A 748 -17.73 13.85 -21.85
C ASN A 748 -17.50 12.41 -22.38
N ARG A 749 -17.99 11.42 -21.62
CA ARG A 749 -18.07 9.96 -21.86
C ARG A 749 -18.64 9.48 -23.21
N ASN A 750 -18.18 8.30 -23.62
CA ASN A 750 -18.93 7.15 -24.19
C ASN A 750 -18.10 5.87 -23.89
N GLY A 751 -18.60 4.63 -23.84
CA GLY A 751 -19.99 4.13 -23.88
C GLY A 751 -20.05 2.61 -24.18
N PHE A 752 -20.90 1.87 -23.44
CA PHE A 752 -21.41 0.50 -23.72
C PHE A 752 -20.54 -0.78 -23.58
N ALA A 753 -21.30 -1.87 -23.33
CA ALA A 753 -21.07 -3.29 -23.65
C ALA A 753 -20.00 -4.12 -22.90
N THR A 754 -20.46 -4.93 -21.95
CA THR A 754 -19.81 -6.17 -21.49
C THR A 754 -20.11 -7.34 -22.43
N VAL A 755 -19.09 -7.97 -23.03
CA VAL A 755 -19.18 -9.30 -23.67
C VAL A 755 -17.90 -10.10 -23.38
N PHE A 756 -18.03 -11.41 -23.16
CA PHE A 756 -16.91 -12.32 -22.86
C PHE A 756 -15.93 -12.50 -24.04
N THR A 757 -14.63 -12.50 -23.75
CA THR A 757 -13.64 -13.37 -24.40
C THR A 757 -12.66 -13.94 -23.37
N ARG A 758 -12.12 -15.13 -23.66
CA ARG A 758 -11.21 -15.89 -22.79
C ARG A 758 -9.94 -16.24 -23.57
N SER A 759 -8.80 -15.69 -23.15
CA SER A 759 -7.44 -16.12 -23.53
C SER A 759 -6.54 -15.84 -22.32
N LYS A 760 -5.70 -16.76 -21.82
CA LYS A 760 -4.43 -17.26 -22.44
C LYS A 760 -3.53 -16.08 -22.85
N ASP A 761 -2.31 -15.95 -22.36
CA ASP A 761 -1.40 -16.97 -21.80
C ASP A 761 -0.71 -16.53 -20.49
N GLY A 762 -0.14 -17.49 -19.76
CA GLY A 762 0.84 -17.24 -18.70
C GLY A 762 2.26 -17.51 -19.22
N ILE A 763 3.25 -16.74 -18.75
CA ILE A 763 4.67 -17.00 -19.02
C ILE A 763 5.35 -17.42 -17.72
N HIS A 764 5.76 -18.68 -17.67
CA HIS A 764 6.72 -19.18 -16.68
C HIS A 764 8.13 -18.79 -17.15
N LEU A 765 8.89 -18.08 -16.31
CA LEU A 765 10.36 -18.04 -16.29
C LEU A 765 10.73 -17.51 -14.88
N ALA A 766 10.96 -18.40 -13.91
CA ALA A 766 12.25 -19.02 -13.65
C ALA A 766 13.31 -18.01 -13.17
N ILE A 767 13.37 -17.79 -11.85
CA ILE A 767 14.29 -18.52 -10.96
C ILE A 767 13.45 -19.21 -9.88
#